data_AF-A0A7R9YXU0-F1
#
_entry.id   AF-A0A7R9YXU0-F1
#
_cell.length_a   1.000
_cell.length_b   1.000
_cell.length_c   1.000
_cell.angle_alpha   90.00
_cell.angle_beta   90.00
_cell.angle_gamma   90.00
#
_symmetry.space_group_name_H-M   'P 1'
#
loop_
_entity.id
_entity.type
_entity.pdbx_description
1 polymer ?
#
loop_
_entity_poly.entity_id
_entity_poly.type
_entity_poly.pdbx_seq_one_letter_code
_entity_poly.pdbx_strand_id
1 'polypeptide(L)'
;MIFRRHAFASKAAALLAFAATVASAVPVAFDVPHAAVTSSDASLAFSSALFNAISLTGDLDASDSIEVAVDAGTLTLAKTDGLTLTSGDGIEDASVTFSSASLTDVNAALDGLVYTPPPGYAGRPSLTLTISGTQSQTITIRIAVNAVMDATAARAALTAGVTEIHSGQQPGKLVCYGEQAINVIMYNGDDVGEGPMIGAANWGNGRAVAMPDHQMLNMGSYGDVSGTFYKNAIAYLGKTTTSDLNVKIAIYDSASADWLTSQGYTNVVVTSESNLVNDLPNADVFIGGWMGTSEPAANLDALEDVVAVQGKGIFIADYGVGYSWWWGKPYHQAPGNLLLREAGLGFGDGYKYHFGNIDATNVASGNHVSAQTVLSMLQDSSGYTPDDLEMGGYVLDMLFDVLPEGDPLLPRMDQYFYARIDTINPTPSNPIGDAFEKALLGRESAILLSTPPQDVVKHRVCDEVYGEVPSSAPRIASRTVSIDMTRSRWQATGLYNAPGEVTTVTVPPELVGQGYRIRINAHTDNISKRDTWIRPPRVHRYYDIDSEVTQVANAFGGAIFIDFKGNGFSTPPSETPGTTASVTIENAAEHPYFVLGEHTNDDWMNGLKDKPAPYAVFVSENFIFVQRSAEHASLTQPHELMTW
;
A
#
# COMPACT_ATOMS: atom_id res chain seq x y z
N MET A 1 14.01 7.58 9.68
CA MET A 1 14.96 6.42 9.76
C MET A 1 14.72 5.47 10.96
N ILE A 2 13.58 5.56 11.67
CA ILE A 2 13.34 4.84 12.95
C ILE A 2 12.32 3.69 12.80
N PHE A 3 11.44 3.71 11.80
CA PHE A 3 10.29 2.79 11.73
C PHE A 3 10.53 1.40 11.08
N ARG A 4 11.69 1.16 10.46
CA ARG A 4 12.05 -0.19 9.92
C ARG A 4 13.25 -0.85 10.60
N ARG A 5 13.89 -0.22 11.59
CA ARG A 5 15.02 -0.85 12.31
C ARG A 5 14.61 -1.85 13.39
N HIS A 6 13.34 -1.86 13.82
CA HIS A 6 12.89 -2.72 14.92
C HIS A 6 12.31 -4.07 14.51
N ALA A 7 11.98 -4.27 13.22
CA ALA A 7 11.47 -5.56 12.72
C ALA A 7 12.57 -6.57 12.34
N PHE A 8 13.84 -6.15 12.22
CA PHE A 8 14.98 -7.04 11.92
C PHE A 8 15.90 -7.32 13.12
N ALA A 9 15.69 -6.66 14.26
CA ALA A 9 16.57 -6.77 15.43
C ALA A 9 16.20 -7.86 16.45
N SER A 10 15.03 -8.51 16.32
CA SER A 10 14.56 -9.49 17.34
C SER A 10 14.80 -10.98 17.00
N LYS A 11 15.35 -11.31 15.82
CA LYS A 11 15.77 -12.68 15.48
C LYS A 11 17.27 -12.99 15.67
N ALA A 12 18.08 -11.99 16.00
CA ALA A 12 19.54 -12.14 16.08
C ALA A 12 20.09 -12.45 17.50
N ALA A 13 19.25 -12.50 18.54
CA ALA A 13 19.70 -12.60 19.93
C ALA A 13 19.41 -13.93 20.65
N ALA A 14 19.14 -15.02 19.90
CA ALA A 14 18.94 -16.35 20.48
C ALA A 14 19.75 -17.42 19.73
N LEU A 15 21.06 -17.22 19.58
CA LEU A 15 21.98 -18.32 19.25
C LEU A 15 23.43 -17.99 19.66
N LEU A 16 23.68 -17.88 20.97
CA LEU A 16 25.05 -17.91 21.49
C LEU A 16 25.10 -18.76 22.75
N ALA A 17 25.29 -20.07 22.53
CA ALA A 17 26.16 -20.96 23.32
C ALA A 17 25.87 -22.43 22.96
N PHE A 18 26.68 -23.06 22.11
CA PHE A 18 27.35 -24.34 22.44
C PHE A 18 28.31 -24.83 21.34
N ALA A 19 29.49 -25.27 21.80
CA ALA A 19 30.43 -26.24 21.23
C ALA A 19 31.09 -25.98 19.86
N ALA A 20 32.43 -25.88 19.91
CA ALA A 20 33.34 -26.10 18.80
C ALA A 20 33.21 -27.54 18.26
N THR A 21 32.34 -27.72 17.29
CA THR A 21 32.40 -28.79 16.28
C THR A 21 33.03 -28.20 15.02
N VAL A 22 33.78 -29.01 14.27
CA VAL A 22 34.42 -28.64 12.98
C VAL A 22 33.50 -27.71 12.20
N ALA A 23 33.94 -26.47 11.94
CA ALA A 23 33.16 -25.51 11.17
C ALA A 23 32.90 -26.15 9.79
N SER A 24 31.67 -26.59 9.55
CA SER A 24 31.24 -26.93 8.21
C SER A 24 31.25 -25.64 7.41
N ALA A 25 31.84 -25.66 6.21
CA ALA A 25 31.77 -24.54 5.28
C ALA A 25 30.31 -24.11 5.12
N VAL A 26 30.04 -22.81 5.20
CA VAL A 26 28.73 -22.23 4.96
C VAL A 26 28.50 -22.25 3.45
N PRO A 27 27.45 -22.93 2.94
CA PRO A 27 27.24 -23.00 1.50
C PRO A 27 27.05 -21.62 0.89
N VAL A 28 27.57 -21.43 -0.32
CA VAL A 28 27.31 -20.21 -1.08
C VAL A 28 25.82 -20.14 -1.44
N ALA A 29 25.22 -18.96 -1.29
CA ALA A 29 23.84 -18.70 -1.68
C ALA A 29 23.71 -17.33 -2.36
N PHE A 30 22.98 -17.30 -3.48
CA PHE A 30 22.57 -16.08 -4.15
C PHE A 30 21.37 -15.44 -3.44
N ASP A 31 21.45 -14.13 -3.22
CA ASP A 31 20.33 -13.25 -2.91
C ASP A 31 20.04 -12.39 -4.15
N VAL A 32 18.78 -12.44 -4.62
CA VAL A 32 18.36 -11.88 -5.91
C VAL A 32 17.03 -11.14 -5.74
N PRO A 33 16.74 -10.10 -6.56
CA PRO A 33 15.49 -9.38 -6.45
C PRO A 33 14.27 -10.24 -6.82
N HIS A 34 13.13 -9.97 -6.16
CA HIS A 34 11.85 -10.61 -6.47
C HIS A 34 11.26 -10.21 -7.83
N ALA A 35 11.64 -9.05 -8.35
CA ALA A 35 11.16 -8.53 -9.62
C ALA A 35 12.28 -7.79 -10.35
N ALA A 36 12.34 -7.95 -11.67
CA ALA A 36 13.26 -7.26 -12.55
C ALA A 36 12.50 -6.82 -13.80
N VAL A 37 12.18 -5.52 -13.89
CA VAL A 37 11.35 -4.97 -14.97
C VAL A 37 12.05 -3.75 -15.56
N THR A 38 12.08 -3.67 -16.89
CA THR A 38 12.52 -2.52 -17.65
C THR A 38 11.68 -2.36 -18.93
N SER A 39 11.95 -1.31 -19.68
CA SER A 39 11.36 -1.08 -21.01
C SER A 39 12.36 -1.42 -22.11
N SER A 40 11.87 -1.63 -23.34
CA SER A 40 12.74 -1.67 -24.53
C SER A 40 13.68 -0.46 -24.52
N ASP A 41 14.94 -0.71 -24.89
CA ASP A 41 16.01 0.31 -24.97
C ASP A 41 16.41 0.97 -23.64
N ALA A 42 15.82 0.54 -22.50
CA ALA A 42 16.18 1.01 -21.17
C ALA A 42 16.98 -0.04 -20.42
N SER A 43 18.22 0.30 -20.04
CA SER A 43 19.06 -0.56 -19.20
C SER A 43 18.50 -0.70 -17.79
N LEU A 44 18.68 -1.88 -17.19
CA LEU A 44 18.30 -2.18 -15.82
C LEU A 44 19.57 -2.37 -14.97
N ALA A 45 19.72 -1.56 -13.92
CA ALA A 45 20.79 -1.71 -12.94
C ALA A 45 20.32 -2.54 -11.74
N PHE A 46 21.14 -3.49 -11.30
CA PHE A 46 20.98 -4.26 -10.07
C PHE A 46 21.92 -3.69 -9.02
N SER A 47 21.38 -3.01 -8.01
CA SER A 47 22.21 -2.37 -6.98
C SER A 47 21.53 -2.24 -5.63
N SER A 48 22.34 -2.10 -4.59
CA SER A 48 21.91 -1.92 -3.20
C SER A 48 21.18 -0.59 -3.02
N ALA A 49 21.59 0.46 -3.76
CA ALA A 49 20.91 1.75 -3.81
C ALA A 49 19.49 1.68 -4.39
N LEU A 50 19.23 0.69 -5.25
CA LEU A 50 17.93 0.43 -5.87
C LEU A 50 17.19 -0.74 -5.18
N PHE A 51 17.70 -1.28 -4.07
CA PHE A 51 17.12 -2.39 -3.33
C PHE A 51 16.85 -3.65 -4.17
N ASN A 52 17.56 -3.79 -5.29
CA ASN A 52 17.44 -4.92 -6.22
C ASN A 52 18.80 -5.55 -6.53
N ALA A 53 19.78 -5.40 -5.63
CA ALA A 53 21.12 -5.95 -5.79
C ALA A 53 21.08 -7.47 -5.96
N ILE A 54 22.04 -7.97 -6.74
CA ILE A 54 22.41 -9.38 -6.72
C ILE A 54 23.62 -9.50 -5.80
N SER A 55 23.57 -10.41 -4.84
CA SER A 55 24.69 -10.65 -3.94
C SER A 55 24.85 -12.12 -3.59
N LEU A 56 26.04 -12.49 -3.15
CA LEU A 56 26.37 -13.81 -2.66
C LEU A 56 26.68 -13.74 -1.15
N THR A 57 26.31 -14.80 -0.45
CA THR A 57 26.67 -15.06 0.95
C THR A 57 27.33 -16.44 1.06
N GLY A 58 27.98 -16.74 2.19
CA GLY A 58 28.63 -18.04 2.44
C GLY A 58 30.15 -18.03 2.21
N ASP A 59 30.74 -19.22 2.18
CA ASP A 59 32.18 -19.42 2.04
C ASP A 59 32.53 -19.69 0.57
N LEU A 60 33.13 -18.69 -0.10
CA LEU A 60 33.64 -18.79 -1.47
C LEU A 60 35.07 -19.33 -1.46
N ASP A 61 35.36 -20.36 -2.26
CA ASP A 61 36.71 -20.85 -2.47
C ASP A 61 37.36 -20.16 -3.68
N ALA A 62 38.68 -19.95 -3.66
CA ALA A 62 39.40 -19.33 -4.77
C ALA A 62 39.37 -20.15 -6.07
N SER A 63 39.03 -21.44 -6.00
CA SER A 63 38.81 -22.32 -7.15
C SER A 63 37.38 -22.33 -7.66
N ASP A 64 36.45 -21.68 -6.97
CA ASP A 64 35.08 -21.50 -7.47
C ASP A 64 35.07 -20.46 -8.61
N SER A 65 34.37 -20.82 -9.67
CA SER A 65 34.13 -19.98 -10.84
C SER A 65 32.69 -19.51 -10.84
N ILE A 66 32.48 -18.22 -11.10
CA ILE A 66 31.18 -17.57 -11.19
C ILE A 66 30.97 -17.16 -12.65
N GLU A 67 29.87 -17.62 -13.23
CA GLU A 67 29.37 -17.19 -14.54
C GLU A 67 28.11 -16.34 -14.35
N VAL A 68 28.08 -15.19 -15.04
CA VAL A 68 26.90 -14.34 -15.16
C VAL A 68 26.56 -14.24 -16.64
N ALA A 69 25.40 -14.75 -17.03
CA ALA A 69 25.00 -14.85 -18.44
C ALA A 69 23.57 -14.38 -18.66
N VAL A 70 23.29 -13.82 -19.83
CA VAL A 70 21.94 -13.47 -20.28
C VAL A 70 21.68 -14.05 -21.67
N ASP A 71 20.47 -14.58 -21.89
CA ASP A 71 20.09 -15.21 -23.16
C ASP A 71 19.72 -14.21 -24.27
N ALA A 72 19.39 -12.97 -23.92
CA ALA A 72 19.24 -11.85 -24.85
C ALA A 72 19.68 -10.53 -24.22
N GLY A 73 20.65 -9.85 -24.83
CA GLY A 73 21.20 -8.58 -24.36
C GLY A 73 22.66 -8.70 -23.92
N THR A 74 23.10 -7.75 -23.12
CA THR A 74 24.47 -7.68 -22.62
C THR A 74 24.50 -7.27 -21.15
N LEU A 75 25.60 -7.58 -20.47
CA LEU A 75 25.84 -7.36 -19.06
C LEU A 75 27.13 -6.57 -18.88
N THR A 76 27.10 -5.57 -18.00
CA THR A 76 28.29 -4.81 -17.60
C THR A 76 28.44 -4.87 -16.09
N LEU A 77 29.53 -5.46 -15.60
CA LEU A 77 29.86 -5.49 -14.17
C LEU A 77 30.13 -4.07 -13.66
N ALA A 78 29.84 -3.81 -12.39
CA ALA A 78 30.08 -2.50 -11.79
C ALA A 78 31.58 -2.14 -11.76
N LYS A 79 32.42 -3.16 -11.59
CA LYS A 79 33.89 -3.11 -11.65
C LYS A 79 34.47 -4.52 -11.77
N THR A 80 35.75 -4.60 -12.11
CA THR A 80 36.49 -5.87 -12.25
C THR A 80 37.67 -6.00 -11.28
N ASP A 81 37.89 -5.01 -10.42
CA ASP A 81 38.94 -5.04 -9.39
C ASP A 81 38.77 -6.23 -8.44
N GLY A 82 39.85 -7.00 -8.24
CA GLY A 82 39.84 -8.19 -7.38
C GLY A 82 39.27 -9.45 -8.04
N LEU A 83 38.88 -9.38 -9.32
CA LEU A 83 38.42 -10.52 -10.11
C LEU A 83 39.52 -11.03 -11.05
N THR A 84 39.54 -12.35 -11.27
CA THR A 84 40.27 -12.98 -12.37
C THR A 84 39.27 -13.44 -13.42
N LEU A 85 39.14 -12.67 -14.50
CA LEU A 85 38.25 -12.99 -15.63
C LEU A 85 38.85 -14.12 -16.47
N THR A 86 38.02 -15.12 -16.77
CA THR A 86 38.37 -16.28 -17.60
C THR A 86 37.63 -16.31 -18.93
N SER A 87 36.50 -15.60 -19.01
CA SER A 87 35.72 -15.33 -20.23
C SER A 87 35.00 -13.99 -20.10
N GLY A 88 34.90 -13.21 -21.19
CA GLY A 88 34.40 -11.83 -21.16
C GLY A 88 35.40 -10.84 -20.56
N ASP A 89 35.16 -9.55 -20.74
CA ASP A 89 35.95 -8.47 -20.14
C ASP A 89 35.21 -7.70 -19.02
N GLY A 90 33.96 -8.09 -18.75
CA GLY A 90 33.06 -7.49 -17.79
C GLY A 90 32.26 -6.30 -18.33
N ILE A 91 32.34 -6.01 -19.64
CA ILE A 91 31.69 -4.86 -20.28
C ILE A 91 30.92 -5.33 -21.51
N GLU A 92 29.61 -5.08 -21.52
CA GLU A 92 28.70 -5.45 -22.62
C GLU A 92 28.82 -6.93 -23.06
N ASP A 93 29.07 -7.85 -22.12
CA ASP A 93 29.19 -9.28 -22.37
C ASP A 93 27.82 -9.99 -22.32
N ALA A 94 27.56 -10.94 -23.22
CA ALA A 94 26.40 -11.83 -23.08
C ALA A 94 26.62 -12.91 -22.00
N SER A 95 27.87 -13.29 -21.75
CA SER A 95 28.30 -14.12 -20.62
C SER A 95 29.70 -13.71 -20.20
N VAL A 96 29.88 -13.47 -18.90
CA VAL A 96 31.17 -13.21 -18.26
C VAL A 96 31.43 -14.28 -17.21
N THR A 97 32.65 -14.82 -17.19
CA THR A 97 33.09 -15.81 -16.21
C THR A 97 34.31 -15.29 -15.48
N PHE A 98 34.28 -15.35 -14.15
CA PHE A 98 35.39 -14.91 -13.31
C PHE A 98 35.52 -15.77 -12.05
N SER A 99 36.66 -15.65 -11.39
CA SER A 99 36.92 -16.20 -10.06
C SER A 99 37.48 -15.12 -9.14
N SER A 100 37.26 -15.25 -7.85
CA SER A 100 37.87 -14.40 -6.82
C SER A 100 37.99 -15.16 -5.50
N ALA A 101 39.02 -14.84 -4.73
CA ALA A 101 39.17 -15.36 -3.36
C ALA A 101 38.41 -14.50 -2.32
N SER A 102 37.72 -13.44 -2.76
CA SER A 102 37.10 -12.43 -1.90
C SER A 102 35.63 -12.27 -2.28
N LEU A 103 34.74 -12.71 -1.39
CA LEU A 103 33.30 -12.48 -1.54
C LEU A 103 32.95 -10.99 -1.62
N THR A 104 33.74 -10.15 -0.94
CA THR A 104 33.58 -8.68 -1.01
C THR A 104 33.85 -8.15 -2.41
N ASP A 105 34.86 -8.67 -3.12
CA ASP A 105 35.16 -8.23 -4.48
C ASP A 105 34.09 -8.71 -5.47
N VAL A 106 33.59 -9.94 -5.31
CA VAL A 106 32.44 -10.45 -6.07
C VAL A 106 31.20 -9.57 -5.87
N ASN A 107 30.80 -9.34 -4.62
CA ASN A 107 29.61 -8.54 -4.33
C ASN A 107 29.75 -7.09 -4.79
N ALA A 108 30.96 -6.52 -4.74
CA ALA A 108 31.20 -5.18 -5.23
C ALA A 108 31.25 -5.09 -6.77
N ALA A 109 31.43 -6.21 -7.48
CA ALA A 109 31.29 -6.27 -8.94
C ALA A 109 29.83 -6.45 -9.38
N LEU A 110 29.02 -7.14 -8.58
CA LEU A 110 27.59 -7.35 -8.82
C LEU A 110 26.71 -6.18 -8.37
N ASP A 111 27.10 -5.45 -7.32
CA ASP A 111 26.41 -4.24 -6.86
C ASP A 111 26.67 -3.07 -7.82
N GLY A 112 25.74 -2.89 -8.76
CA GLY A 112 25.87 -1.99 -9.91
C GLY A 112 25.92 -2.71 -11.26
N LEU A 113 25.72 -4.04 -11.30
CA LEU A 113 25.58 -4.81 -12.55
C LEU A 113 24.48 -4.19 -13.42
N VAL A 114 24.79 -3.91 -14.68
CA VAL A 114 23.83 -3.35 -15.64
C VAL A 114 23.50 -4.39 -16.70
N TYR A 115 22.22 -4.68 -16.85
CA TYR A 115 21.67 -5.36 -18.01
C TYR A 115 21.22 -4.34 -19.06
N THR A 116 21.65 -4.51 -20.30
CA THR A 116 21.22 -3.69 -21.44
C THR A 116 20.50 -4.56 -22.46
N PRO A 117 19.19 -4.34 -22.72
CA PRO A 117 18.47 -5.10 -23.72
C PRO A 117 19.01 -4.79 -25.13
N PRO A 118 18.91 -5.74 -26.09
CA PRO A 118 19.18 -5.42 -27.48
C PRO A 118 18.26 -4.27 -27.96
N PRO A 119 18.70 -3.41 -28.89
CA PRO A 119 17.85 -2.32 -29.38
C PRO A 119 16.50 -2.81 -29.92
N GLY A 120 15.41 -2.19 -29.49
CA GLY A 120 14.03 -2.54 -29.85
C GLY A 120 13.54 -3.88 -29.29
N TYR A 121 14.30 -4.54 -28.42
CA TYR A 121 13.92 -5.84 -27.86
C TYR A 121 12.84 -5.68 -26.78
N ALA A 122 11.83 -6.54 -26.86
CA ALA A 122 10.89 -6.80 -25.78
C ALA A 122 10.70 -8.31 -25.61
N GLY A 123 10.43 -8.75 -24.39
CA GLY A 123 10.41 -10.17 -24.03
C GLY A 123 10.73 -10.42 -22.56
N ARG A 124 11.12 -11.65 -22.23
CA ARG A 124 11.49 -12.06 -20.86
C ARG A 124 12.83 -12.84 -20.79
N PRO A 125 13.97 -12.17 -21.01
CA PRO A 125 15.27 -12.82 -20.97
C PRO A 125 15.59 -13.39 -19.59
N SER A 126 16.42 -14.41 -19.60
CA SER A 126 16.92 -15.13 -18.42
C SER A 126 18.31 -14.64 -18.09
N LEU A 127 18.46 -13.92 -16.96
CA LEU A 127 19.75 -13.68 -16.35
C LEU A 127 20.10 -14.88 -15.46
N THR A 128 21.11 -15.64 -15.84
CA THR A 128 21.56 -16.85 -15.15
C THR A 128 22.87 -16.58 -14.43
N LEU A 129 22.89 -16.91 -13.14
CA LEU A 129 24.07 -16.85 -12.28
C LEU A 129 24.43 -18.28 -11.91
N THR A 130 25.64 -18.70 -12.24
CA THR A 130 26.13 -20.05 -11.93
C THR A 130 27.43 -19.95 -11.15
N ILE A 131 27.51 -20.66 -10.03
CA ILE A 131 28.77 -20.98 -9.35
C ILE A 131 29.11 -22.44 -9.61
N SER A 132 30.39 -22.73 -9.91
CA SER A 132 30.90 -24.06 -10.18
C SER A 132 32.31 -24.22 -9.65
N GLY A 133 32.61 -25.36 -9.03
CA GLY A 133 33.93 -25.64 -8.45
C GLY A 133 33.82 -26.60 -7.28
N THR A 134 34.21 -26.14 -6.10
CA THR A 134 34.01 -26.85 -4.84
C THR A 134 32.52 -26.96 -4.49
N GLN A 135 31.72 -26.03 -5.00
CA GLN A 135 30.27 -25.97 -4.88
C GLN A 135 29.62 -25.77 -6.25
N SER A 136 28.34 -26.09 -6.36
CA SER A 136 27.58 -25.90 -7.59
C SER A 136 26.17 -25.41 -7.27
N GLN A 137 25.83 -24.24 -7.78
CA GLN A 137 24.50 -23.65 -7.70
C GLN A 137 24.24 -22.82 -8.95
N THR A 138 23.01 -22.85 -9.44
CA THR A 138 22.53 -21.99 -10.50
C THR A 138 21.23 -21.33 -10.05
N ILE A 139 21.09 -20.03 -10.29
CA ILE A 139 19.84 -19.29 -10.13
C ILE A 139 19.53 -18.51 -11.39
N THR A 140 18.25 -18.34 -11.69
CA THR A 140 17.77 -17.60 -12.86
C THR A 140 16.84 -16.49 -12.41
N ILE A 141 17.09 -15.29 -12.90
CA ILE A 141 16.23 -14.12 -12.76
C ILE A 141 15.57 -13.88 -14.13
N ARG A 142 14.24 -13.86 -14.18
CA ARG A 142 13.50 -13.42 -15.37
C ARG A 142 13.43 -11.90 -15.36
N ILE A 143 13.83 -11.27 -16.46
CA ILE A 143 13.74 -9.82 -16.63
C ILE A 143 12.59 -9.52 -17.58
N ALA A 144 11.54 -8.82 -17.15
CA ALA A 144 10.52 -8.33 -18.06
C ALA A 144 11.01 -7.09 -18.80
N VAL A 145 11.15 -7.19 -20.13
CA VAL A 145 11.47 -6.06 -21.01
C VAL A 145 10.22 -5.69 -21.79
N ASN A 146 9.50 -4.67 -21.32
CA ASN A 146 8.20 -4.28 -21.88
C ASN A 146 8.37 -3.39 -23.11
N ALA A 147 7.67 -3.72 -24.20
CA ALA A 147 7.68 -2.90 -25.42
C ALA A 147 7.15 -1.48 -25.14
N VAL A 148 7.71 -0.47 -25.84
CA VAL A 148 7.25 0.92 -25.70
C VAL A 148 5.79 1.05 -26.14
N MET A 149 4.97 1.69 -25.30
CA MET A 149 3.56 1.92 -25.55
C MET A 149 3.30 3.28 -26.20
N ASP A 150 2.60 3.28 -27.34
CA ASP A 150 1.92 4.48 -27.84
C ASP A 150 0.59 4.65 -27.09
N ALA A 151 0.61 5.48 -26.05
CA ALA A 151 -0.56 5.73 -25.20
C ALA A 151 -1.74 6.32 -25.97
N THR A 152 -1.49 7.22 -26.91
CA THR A 152 -2.55 7.89 -27.69
C THR A 152 -3.23 6.88 -28.62
N ALA A 153 -2.44 6.08 -29.34
CA ALA A 153 -3.00 5.05 -30.22
C ALA A 153 -3.75 3.97 -29.43
N ALA A 154 -3.22 3.54 -28.28
CA ALA A 154 -3.87 2.54 -27.44
C ALA A 154 -5.22 3.04 -26.91
N ARG A 155 -5.28 4.26 -26.37
CA ARG A 155 -6.56 4.87 -25.92
C ARG A 155 -7.55 4.98 -27.07
N ALA A 156 -7.13 5.51 -28.22
CA ALA A 156 -8.00 5.65 -29.38
C ALA A 156 -8.57 4.31 -29.88
N ALA A 157 -7.75 3.25 -29.89
CA ALA A 157 -8.20 1.92 -30.29
C ALA A 157 -9.20 1.33 -29.30
N LEU A 158 -8.96 1.48 -27.99
CA LEU A 158 -9.80 0.91 -26.94
C LEU A 158 -11.14 1.64 -26.78
N THR A 159 -11.16 2.96 -26.93
CA THR A 159 -12.35 3.79 -26.62
C THR A 159 -13.19 4.16 -27.84
N ALA A 160 -12.82 3.71 -29.05
CA ALA A 160 -13.55 4.00 -30.28
C ALA A 160 -15.04 3.59 -30.18
N GLY A 161 -15.93 4.59 -30.18
CA GLY A 161 -17.39 4.38 -30.12
C GLY A 161 -17.91 3.91 -28.76
N VAL A 162 -17.10 3.96 -27.71
CA VAL A 162 -17.49 3.59 -26.35
C VAL A 162 -18.00 4.84 -25.63
N THR A 163 -19.24 4.80 -25.14
CA THR A 163 -19.86 5.90 -24.37
C THR A 163 -20.19 5.51 -22.94
N GLU A 164 -20.47 4.23 -22.70
CA GLU A 164 -20.81 3.70 -21.39
C GLU A 164 -20.28 2.29 -21.21
N ILE A 165 -20.04 1.91 -19.95
CA ILE A 165 -19.64 0.57 -19.54
C ILE A 165 -20.49 0.16 -18.35
N HIS A 166 -20.99 -1.08 -18.34
CA HIS A 166 -21.71 -1.59 -17.19
C HIS A 166 -20.79 -1.72 -15.97
N SER A 167 -21.23 -1.20 -14.83
CA SER A 167 -20.45 -1.08 -13.58
C SER A 167 -20.02 -2.39 -12.91
N GLY A 168 -20.68 -3.51 -13.22
CA GLY A 168 -20.50 -4.74 -12.46
C GLY A 168 -21.08 -4.68 -11.04
N GLN A 169 -21.90 -3.67 -10.72
CA GLN A 169 -22.51 -3.39 -9.41
C GLN A 169 -21.56 -2.86 -8.34
N GLN A 170 -20.32 -3.36 -8.30
CA GLN A 170 -19.32 -3.01 -7.31
C GLN A 170 -17.96 -2.68 -7.96
N PRO A 171 -17.88 -1.61 -8.79
CA PRO A 171 -16.60 -1.19 -9.35
C PRO A 171 -15.54 -1.04 -8.26
N GLY A 172 -14.41 -1.74 -8.43
CA GLY A 172 -13.26 -1.70 -7.53
C GLY A 172 -12.23 -0.64 -7.91
N LYS A 173 -11.00 -0.78 -7.40
CA LYS A 173 -9.86 0.09 -7.76
C LYS A 173 -8.80 -0.63 -8.60
N LEU A 174 -8.28 0.08 -9.61
CA LEU A 174 -7.18 -0.32 -10.48
C LEU A 174 -6.06 0.71 -10.41
N VAL A 175 -4.81 0.29 -10.40
CA VAL A 175 -3.65 1.18 -10.58
C VAL A 175 -2.87 0.77 -11.83
N CYS A 176 -2.47 1.77 -12.61
CA CYS A 176 -1.48 1.61 -13.68
C CYS A 176 -0.20 2.33 -13.23
N TYR A 177 0.88 1.60 -12.98
CA TYR A 177 2.11 2.15 -12.40
C TYR A 177 3.38 1.78 -13.18
N GLY A 178 3.33 0.80 -14.09
CA GLY A 178 4.48 0.46 -14.93
C GLY A 178 4.77 1.55 -15.96
N GLU A 179 6.02 1.67 -16.40
CA GLU A 179 6.43 2.63 -17.43
C GLU A 179 5.66 2.48 -18.76
N GLN A 180 5.27 1.25 -19.09
CA GLN A 180 4.53 0.91 -20.31
C GLN A 180 3.07 0.53 -20.03
N ALA A 181 2.56 0.94 -18.87
CA ALA A 181 1.15 0.89 -18.51
C ALA A 181 0.52 2.27 -18.72
N ILE A 182 -0.79 2.31 -18.96
CA ILE A 182 -1.55 3.55 -19.08
C ILE A 182 -2.94 3.41 -18.48
N ASN A 183 -3.41 4.50 -17.92
CA ASN A 183 -4.84 4.71 -17.71
C ASN A 183 -5.52 4.89 -19.08
N VAL A 184 -6.65 4.22 -19.29
CA VAL A 184 -7.44 4.28 -20.54
C VAL A 184 -8.72 5.08 -20.31
N ILE A 185 -9.53 4.68 -19.36
CA ILE A 185 -10.74 5.39 -18.93
C ILE A 185 -10.67 5.55 -17.41
N MET A 186 -10.96 6.76 -16.95
CA MET A 186 -11.03 7.12 -15.53
C MET A 186 -12.48 7.04 -15.06
N TYR A 187 -12.71 6.72 -13.77
CA TYR A 187 -14.02 6.97 -13.18
C TYR A 187 -14.39 8.45 -13.27
N ASN A 188 -15.68 8.74 -13.43
CA ASN A 188 -16.21 10.10 -13.53
C ASN A 188 -17.33 10.30 -12.50
N GLY A 189 -16.99 10.87 -11.34
CA GLY A 189 -17.93 11.17 -10.26
C GLY A 189 -17.68 10.41 -8.95
N ASP A 190 -18.06 11.02 -7.83
CA ASP A 190 -17.80 10.51 -6.47
C ASP A 190 -18.59 9.23 -6.11
N ASP A 191 -19.64 8.92 -6.88
CA ASP A 191 -20.56 7.80 -6.68
C ASP A 191 -20.12 6.51 -7.41
N VAL A 192 -19.26 6.61 -8.42
CA VAL A 192 -18.80 5.47 -9.23
C VAL A 192 -17.45 4.91 -8.78
N GLY A 193 -16.52 5.75 -8.31
CA GLY A 193 -15.18 5.31 -7.95
C GLY A 193 -14.13 6.42 -8.10
N GLU A 194 -12.89 6.10 -7.77
CA GLU A 194 -11.74 7.01 -7.91
C GLU A 194 -10.63 6.29 -8.70
N GLY A 195 -9.95 7.03 -9.56
CA GLY A 195 -8.85 6.51 -10.37
C GLY A 195 -9.30 5.78 -11.65
N PRO A 196 -8.43 4.93 -12.21
CA PRO A 196 -8.67 4.19 -13.45
C PRO A 196 -9.83 3.18 -13.34
N MET A 197 -10.76 3.25 -14.29
CA MET A 197 -11.76 2.19 -14.52
C MET A 197 -11.22 1.14 -15.50
N ILE A 198 -10.40 1.56 -16.47
CA ILE A 198 -9.73 0.66 -17.42
C ILE A 198 -8.26 1.04 -17.50
N GLY A 199 -7.41 0.03 -17.41
CA GLY A 199 -5.97 0.13 -17.63
C GLY A 199 -5.53 -0.75 -18.80
N ALA A 200 -4.44 -0.36 -19.44
CA ALA A 200 -3.78 -1.17 -20.45
C ALA A 200 -2.27 -1.13 -20.24
N ALA A 201 -1.57 -2.18 -20.65
CA ALA A 201 -0.11 -2.23 -20.58
C ALA A 201 0.48 -3.06 -21.72
N ASN A 202 1.72 -2.74 -22.08
CA ASN A 202 2.55 -3.67 -22.83
C ASN A 202 3.29 -4.52 -21.81
N TRP A 203 3.32 -5.82 -22.05
CA TRP A 203 4.00 -6.78 -21.18
C TRP A 203 4.83 -7.69 -22.06
N GLY A 204 6.16 -7.58 -21.95
CA GLY A 204 7.05 -8.12 -22.97
C GLY A 204 6.65 -7.65 -24.37
N ASN A 205 6.47 -8.61 -25.29
CA ASN A 205 5.95 -8.37 -26.63
C ASN A 205 4.41 -8.30 -26.71
N GLY A 206 3.71 -8.63 -25.63
CA GLY A 206 2.26 -8.77 -25.55
C GLY A 206 1.55 -7.49 -25.10
N ARG A 207 0.23 -7.60 -24.95
CA ARG A 207 -0.64 -6.52 -24.47
C ARG A 207 -1.57 -7.04 -23.38
N ALA A 208 -1.83 -6.20 -22.39
CA ALA A 208 -2.81 -6.45 -21.33
C ALA A 208 -3.86 -5.33 -21.29
N VAL A 209 -5.10 -5.71 -20.97
CA VAL A 209 -6.20 -4.81 -20.59
C VAL A 209 -6.78 -5.29 -19.26
N ALA A 210 -7.06 -4.36 -18.35
CA ALA A 210 -7.53 -4.65 -17.00
C ALA A 210 -8.79 -3.85 -16.63
N MET A 211 -9.69 -4.47 -15.87
CA MET A 211 -10.87 -3.84 -15.24
C MET A 211 -11.00 -4.25 -13.76
N PRO A 212 -11.32 -3.33 -12.83
CA PRO A 212 -11.22 -3.59 -11.39
C PRO A 212 -12.41 -4.30 -10.75
N ASP A 213 -13.24 -4.98 -11.56
CA ASP A 213 -14.22 -5.91 -11.04
C ASP A 213 -14.53 -7.00 -12.08
N HIS A 214 -14.56 -8.24 -11.62
CA HIS A 214 -14.81 -9.42 -12.44
C HIS A 214 -16.19 -9.44 -13.11
N GLN A 215 -17.22 -8.81 -12.52
CA GLN A 215 -18.54 -8.72 -13.16
C GLN A 215 -18.51 -7.76 -14.34
N MET A 216 -17.61 -6.76 -14.35
CA MET A 216 -17.46 -5.87 -15.50
C MET A 216 -16.99 -6.57 -16.79
N LEU A 217 -16.50 -7.81 -16.71
CA LEU A 217 -16.15 -8.64 -17.87
C LEU A 217 -17.16 -9.76 -18.15
N ASN A 218 -18.37 -9.69 -17.57
CA ASN A 218 -19.45 -10.62 -17.85
C ASN A 218 -20.15 -10.26 -19.16
N MET A 219 -19.63 -10.76 -20.28
CA MET A 219 -20.13 -10.40 -21.61
C MET A 219 -21.53 -10.96 -21.87
N GLY A 220 -21.85 -12.13 -21.32
CA GLY A 220 -23.19 -12.73 -21.43
C GLY A 220 -24.29 -11.87 -20.81
N SER A 221 -23.97 -11.13 -19.73
CA SER A 221 -24.94 -10.27 -19.05
C SER A 221 -24.90 -8.82 -19.52
N TYR A 222 -23.72 -8.31 -19.90
CA TYR A 222 -23.49 -6.88 -20.13
C TYR A 222 -23.03 -6.54 -21.54
N GLY A 223 -23.04 -7.49 -22.46
CA GLY A 223 -22.62 -7.29 -23.85
C GLY A 223 -23.47 -6.27 -24.62
N ASP A 224 -24.72 -6.03 -24.23
CA ASP A 224 -25.57 -5.00 -24.84
C ASP A 224 -25.05 -3.57 -24.55
N VAL A 225 -24.46 -3.36 -23.37
CA VAL A 225 -23.93 -2.07 -22.93
C VAL A 225 -22.43 -1.97 -23.25
N SER A 226 -21.64 -2.91 -22.72
CA SER A 226 -20.17 -2.89 -22.78
C SER A 226 -19.60 -3.54 -24.05
N GLY A 227 -20.43 -4.12 -24.92
CA GLY A 227 -19.98 -4.94 -26.05
C GLY A 227 -19.08 -4.25 -27.05
N THR A 228 -19.25 -2.94 -27.25
CA THR A 228 -18.34 -2.15 -28.10
C THR A 228 -16.93 -2.15 -27.52
N PHE A 229 -16.79 -1.92 -26.21
CA PHE A 229 -15.50 -1.96 -25.54
C PHE A 229 -14.87 -3.36 -25.59
N TYR A 230 -15.64 -4.42 -25.32
CA TYR A 230 -15.12 -5.80 -25.39
C TYR A 230 -14.54 -6.13 -26.77
N LYS A 231 -15.23 -5.75 -27.85
CA LYS A 231 -14.74 -5.96 -29.22
C LYS A 231 -13.48 -5.15 -29.52
N ASN A 232 -13.42 -3.89 -29.05
CA ASN A 232 -12.23 -3.06 -29.19
C ASN A 232 -11.03 -3.65 -28.44
N ALA A 233 -11.24 -4.10 -27.20
CA ALA A 233 -10.22 -4.75 -26.38
C ALA A 233 -9.70 -6.03 -27.05
N ILE A 234 -10.57 -6.91 -27.52
CA ILE A 234 -10.17 -8.14 -28.22
C ILE A 234 -9.35 -7.83 -29.48
N ALA A 235 -9.78 -6.87 -30.30
CA ALA A 235 -9.03 -6.46 -31.48
C ALA A 235 -7.66 -5.84 -31.13
N TYR A 236 -7.63 -4.95 -30.14
CA TYR A 236 -6.39 -4.33 -29.64
C TYR A 236 -5.39 -5.37 -29.13
N LEU A 237 -5.87 -6.32 -28.34
CA LEU A 237 -5.08 -7.41 -27.75
C LEU A 237 -4.59 -8.39 -28.80
N GLY A 238 -5.46 -8.77 -29.75
CA GLY A 238 -5.12 -9.63 -30.89
C GLY A 238 -4.29 -8.93 -31.97
N LYS A 239 -3.93 -7.65 -31.79
CA LYS A 239 -3.19 -6.82 -32.76
C LYS A 239 -3.85 -6.81 -34.15
N THR A 240 -5.18 -6.76 -34.17
CA THR A 240 -6.01 -6.81 -35.36
C THR A 240 -7.07 -5.69 -35.31
N THR A 241 -8.08 -5.75 -36.17
CA THR A 241 -9.21 -4.81 -36.19
C THR A 241 -10.50 -5.47 -35.73
N THR A 242 -11.50 -4.67 -35.34
CA THR A 242 -12.81 -5.19 -34.88
C THR A 242 -13.60 -5.92 -35.96
N SER A 243 -13.19 -5.84 -37.23
CA SER A 243 -13.75 -6.63 -38.33
C SER A 243 -13.15 -8.04 -38.45
N ASP A 244 -12.03 -8.31 -37.78
CA ASP A 244 -11.40 -9.64 -37.79
C ASP A 244 -11.98 -10.52 -36.68
N LEU A 245 -12.96 -11.34 -37.07
CA LEU A 245 -13.65 -12.28 -36.18
C LEU A 245 -12.97 -13.66 -36.11
N ASN A 246 -11.80 -13.82 -36.74
CA ASN A 246 -11.04 -15.07 -36.74
C ASN A 246 -10.02 -15.16 -35.60
N VAL A 247 -9.84 -14.07 -34.82
CA VAL A 247 -9.00 -14.06 -33.62
C VAL A 247 -9.33 -15.25 -32.72
N LYS A 248 -8.30 -15.97 -32.27
CA LYS A 248 -8.47 -17.17 -31.45
C LYS A 248 -8.54 -16.77 -29.98
N ILE A 249 -9.63 -17.11 -29.32
CA ILE A 249 -9.92 -16.67 -27.96
C ILE A 249 -9.99 -17.88 -27.04
N ALA A 250 -9.20 -17.89 -25.98
CA ALA A 250 -9.38 -18.78 -24.84
C ALA A 250 -10.03 -18.00 -23.69
N ILE A 251 -11.11 -18.53 -23.11
CA ILE A 251 -11.92 -17.82 -22.11
C ILE A 251 -12.44 -18.78 -21.03
N TYR A 252 -12.51 -18.33 -19.77
CA TYR A 252 -13.03 -19.14 -18.66
C TYR A 252 -14.56 -19.19 -18.58
N ASP A 253 -15.26 -18.13 -18.98
CA ASP A 253 -16.71 -18.02 -18.82
C ASP A 253 -17.49 -18.45 -20.07
N SER A 254 -18.33 -19.47 -19.92
CA SER A 254 -19.12 -20.01 -21.04
C SER A 254 -20.18 -19.03 -21.55
N ALA A 255 -20.81 -18.25 -20.66
CA ALA A 255 -21.83 -17.28 -21.07
C ALA A 255 -21.22 -16.16 -21.94
N SER A 256 -20.01 -15.72 -21.60
CA SER A 256 -19.25 -14.76 -22.40
C SER A 256 -18.77 -15.36 -23.72
N ALA A 257 -18.41 -16.65 -23.75
CA ALA A 257 -18.10 -17.35 -24.99
C ALA A 257 -19.32 -17.47 -25.93
N ASP A 258 -20.50 -17.76 -25.38
CA ASP A 258 -21.76 -17.78 -26.13
C ASP A 258 -22.08 -16.40 -26.70
N TRP A 259 -21.88 -15.35 -25.91
CA TRP A 259 -22.03 -13.97 -26.39
C TRP A 259 -21.07 -13.67 -27.53
N LEU A 260 -19.77 -13.97 -27.41
CA LEU A 260 -18.79 -13.77 -28.49
C LEU A 260 -19.19 -14.52 -29.77
N THR A 261 -19.63 -15.77 -29.63
CA THR A 261 -20.13 -16.56 -30.76
C THR A 261 -21.35 -15.90 -31.41
N SER A 262 -22.27 -15.34 -30.61
CA SER A 262 -23.42 -14.57 -31.12
C SER A 262 -23.02 -13.28 -31.85
N GLN A 263 -21.85 -12.72 -31.53
CA GLN A 263 -21.26 -11.58 -32.24
C GLN A 263 -20.51 -11.99 -33.52
N GLY A 264 -20.39 -13.30 -33.81
CA GLY A 264 -19.79 -13.83 -35.03
C GLY A 264 -18.34 -14.28 -34.90
N TYR A 265 -17.76 -14.28 -33.69
CA TYR A 265 -16.44 -14.90 -33.47
C TYR A 265 -16.53 -16.41 -33.66
N THR A 266 -15.60 -16.99 -34.43
CA THR A 266 -15.67 -18.41 -34.83
C THR A 266 -14.68 -19.31 -34.11
N ASN A 267 -13.65 -18.73 -33.48
CA ASN A 267 -12.56 -19.46 -32.82
C ASN A 267 -12.53 -19.17 -31.30
N VAL A 268 -13.65 -19.44 -30.62
CA VAL A 268 -13.78 -19.24 -29.17
C VAL A 268 -13.72 -20.59 -28.46
N VAL A 269 -12.74 -20.77 -27.56
CA VAL A 269 -12.54 -21.97 -26.75
C VAL A 269 -12.82 -21.63 -25.29
N VAL A 270 -13.83 -22.30 -24.71
CA VAL A 270 -14.04 -22.28 -23.27
C VAL A 270 -13.01 -23.20 -22.63
N THR A 271 -12.12 -22.64 -21.83
CA THR A 271 -11.07 -23.37 -21.11
C THR A 271 -11.36 -23.41 -19.61
N SER A 272 -10.50 -24.07 -18.85
CA SER A 272 -10.61 -24.21 -17.39
C SER A 272 -9.23 -24.14 -16.75
N GLU A 273 -9.16 -23.91 -15.44
CA GLU A 273 -7.90 -23.95 -14.68
C GLU A 273 -7.07 -25.22 -15.01
N SER A 274 -7.71 -26.38 -15.12
CA SER A 274 -7.01 -27.64 -15.40
C SER A 274 -6.59 -27.85 -16.86
N ASN A 275 -7.15 -27.11 -17.81
CA ASN A 275 -6.86 -27.27 -19.23
C ASN A 275 -6.17 -26.05 -19.87
N LEU A 276 -6.04 -24.96 -19.11
CA LEU A 276 -5.54 -23.68 -19.60
C LEU A 276 -4.22 -23.80 -20.36
N VAL A 277 -3.24 -24.52 -19.79
CA VAL A 277 -1.92 -24.74 -20.40
C VAL A 277 -1.99 -25.43 -21.78
N ASN A 278 -3.00 -26.26 -22.02
CA ASN A 278 -3.16 -26.95 -23.31
C ASN A 278 -3.80 -26.04 -24.38
N ASP A 279 -4.73 -25.17 -23.96
CA ASP A 279 -5.49 -24.34 -24.89
C ASP A 279 -4.77 -23.04 -25.25
N LEU A 280 -4.02 -22.47 -24.29
CA LEU A 280 -3.32 -21.18 -24.43
C LEU A 280 -2.39 -21.07 -25.64
N PRO A 281 -1.55 -22.06 -26.00
CA PRO A 281 -0.64 -21.95 -27.15
C PRO A 281 -1.36 -21.70 -28.49
N ASN A 282 -2.65 -22.03 -28.57
CA ASN A 282 -3.47 -21.82 -29.76
C ASN A 282 -4.26 -20.51 -29.73
N ALA A 283 -4.26 -19.78 -28.62
CA ALA A 283 -4.98 -18.52 -28.47
C ALA A 283 -4.15 -17.32 -28.94
N ASP A 284 -4.83 -16.32 -29.47
CA ASP A 284 -4.29 -14.98 -29.71
C ASP A 284 -4.60 -14.05 -28.53
N VAL A 285 -5.76 -14.28 -27.87
CA VAL A 285 -6.21 -13.55 -26.70
C VAL A 285 -6.71 -14.51 -25.63
N PHE A 286 -6.21 -14.35 -24.41
CA PHE A 286 -6.82 -14.95 -23.23
C PHE A 286 -7.74 -13.95 -22.53
N ILE A 287 -8.91 -14.39 -22.08
CA ILE A 287 -9.90 -13.57 -21.37
C ILE A 287 -10.21 -14.25 -20.02
N GLY A 288 -9.73 -13.63 -18.94
CA GLY A 288 -9.90 -14.11 -17.57
C GLY A 288 -10.63 -13.07 -16.74
N GLY A 289 -11.95 -13.21 -16.55
CA GLY A 289 -12.65 -12.45 -15.52
C GLY A 289 -12.20 -12.93 -14.14
N TRP A 290 -12.96 -13.82 -13.52
CA TRP A 290 -12.59 -14.36 -12.21
C TRP A 290 -11.68 -15.59 -12.32
N MET A 291 -10.42 -15.45 -11.92
CA MET A 291 -9.42 -16.55 -11.88
C MET A 291 -9.39 -17.30 -10.53
N GLY A 292 -10.36 -17.04 -9.64
CA GLY A 292 -10.48 -17.74 -8.36
C GLY A 292 -9.46 -17.29 -7.31
N THR A 293 -9.15 -18.16 -6.33
CA THR A 293 -8.36 -17.77 -5.13
C THR A 293 -6.94 -18.32 -5.09
N SER A 294 -6.62 -19.18 -6.06
CA SER A 294 -5.44 -20.03 -6.04
C SER A 294 -5.14 -20.57 -7.43
N GLU A 295 -4.95 -19.69 -8.40
CA GLU A 295 -4.53 -20.09 -9.74
C GLU A 295 -3.18 -20.83 -9.65
N PRO A 296 -3.03 -22.02 -10.27
CA PRO A 296 -1.79 -22.77 -10.23
C PRO A 296 -0.61 -22.00 -10.82
N ALA A 297 0.58 -22.11 -10.22
CA ALA A 297 1.79 -21.45 -10.71
C ALA A 297 2.08 -21.78 -12.19
N ALA A 298 1.87 -23.04 -12.60
CA ALA A 298 2.06 -23.45 -14.00
C ALA A 298 1.13 -22.71 -14.99
N ASN A 299 -0.06 -22.29 -14.54
CA ASN A 299 -0.99 -21.52 -15.37
C ASN A 299 -0.53 -20.08 -15.49
N LEU A 300 -0.08 -19.49 -14.38
CA LEU A 300 0.52 -18.16 -14.38
C LEU A 300 1.73 -18.16 -15.32
N ASP A 301 2.70 -19.06 -15.12
CA ASP A 301 3.89 -19.19 -15.97
C ASP A 301 3.54 -19.33 -17.46
N ALA A 302 2.55 -20.16 -17.80
CA ALA A 302 2.10 -20.33 -19.19
C ALA A 302 1.47 -19.06 -19.78
N LEU A 303 0.68 -18.32 -19.00
CA LEU A 303 0.13 -17.03 -19.40
C LEU A 303 1.23 -15.99 -19.59
N GLU A 304 2.20 -15.93 -18.67
CA GLU A 304 3.36 -15.05 -18.78
C GLU A 304 4.15 -15.34 -20.07
N ASP A 305 4.43 -16.60 -20.37
CA ASP A 305 5.16 -17.01 -21.58
C ASP A 305 4.39 -16.65 -22.86
N VAL A 306 3.11 -16.99 -22.92
CA VAL A 306 2.28 -16.74 -24.11
C VAL A 306 2.10 -15.23 -24.37
N VAL A 307 1.90 -14.44 -23.32
CA VAL A 307 1.72 -12.99 -23.47
C VAL A 307 3.07 -12.30 -23.68
N ALA A 308 3.98 -12.42 -22.73
CA ALA A 308 5.19 -11.60 -22.70
C ALA A 308 6.27 -12.08 -23.66
N VAL A 309 6.39 -13.39 -23.90
CA VAL A 309 7.38 -13.94 -24.85
C VAL A 309 6.79 -14.04 -26.25
N GLN A 310 5.64 -14.71 -26.41
CA GLN A 310 5.04 -14.96 -27.73
C GLN A 310 4.23 -13.76 -28.27
N GLY A 311 4.03 -12.73 -27.47
CA GLY A 311 3.44 -11.47 -27.89
C GLY A 311 1.93 -11.50 -28.11
N LYS A 312 1.23 -12.38 -27.39
CA LYS A 312 -0.24 -12.49 -27.41
C LYS A 312 -0.90 -11.44 -26.49
N GLY A 313 -2.23 -11.45 -26.46
CA GLY A 313 -3.03 -10.52 -25.69
C GLY A 313 -3.70 -11.15 -24.46
N ILE A 314 -3.92 -10.35 -23.42
CA ILE A 314 -4.66 -10.77 -22.23
C ILE A 314 -5.66 -9.71 -21.75
N PHE A 315 -6.88 -10.15 -21.41
CA PHE A 315 -7.92 -9.31 -20.84
C PHE A 315 -8.31 -9.86 -19.47
N ILE A 316 -7.93 -9.16 -18.40
CA ILE A 316 -8.22 -9.56 -17.03
C ILE A 316 -9.24 -8.62 -16.40
N ALA A 317 -10.16 -9.15 -15.60
CA ALA A 317 -10.97 -8.34 -14.71
C ALA A 317 -11.05 -8.98 -13.33
N ASP A 318 -10.43 -8.37 -12.33
CA ASP A 318 -10.31 -8.94 -10.99
C ASP A 318 -10.79 -7.94 -9.93
N TYR A 319 -11.29 -8.45 -8.80
CA TYR A 319 -11.88 -7.62 -7.74
C TYR A 319 -11.01 -7.65 -6.49
N GLY A 320 -10.00 -6.76 -6.46
CA GLY A 320 -8.96 -6.72 -5.43
C GLY A 320 -9.52 -6.78 -4.01
N VAL A 321 -10.45 -5.88 -3.67
CA VAL A 321 -11.04 -5.80 -2.32
C VAL A 321 -11.76 -7.09 -1.88
N GLY A 322 -12.32 -7.85 -2.83
CA GLY A 322 -12.97 -9.13 -2.55
C GLY A 322 -12.05 -10.15 -1.89
N TYR A 323 -10.74 -10.08 -2.15
CA TYR A 323 -9.77 -11.03 -1.58
C TYR A 323 -9.61 -10.88 -0.08
N SER A 324 -9.63 -9.63 0.40
CA SER A 324 -9.59 -9.32 1.82
C SER A 324 -10.90 -9.72 2.50
N TRP A 325 -12.05 -9.36 1.93
CA TRP A 325 -13.33 -9.60 2.59
C TRP A 325 -13.76 -11.06 2.65
N TRP A 326 -13.61 -11.80 1.54
CA TRP A 326 -14.13 -13.14 1.44
C TRP A 326 -13.16 -14.19 2.01
N TRP A 327 -11.85 -13.91 1.95
CA TRP A 327 -10.84 -14.91 2.29
C TRP A 327 -9.74 -14.40 3.21
N GLY A 328 -9.75 -13.13 3.62
CA GLY A 328 -8.70 -12.56 4.47
C GLY A 328 -7.32 -12.60 3.84
N LYS A 329 -7.24 -12.58 2.50
CA LYS A 329 -5.97 -12.61 1.76
C LYS A 329 -5.52 -11.18 1.39
N PRO A 330 -4.21 -10.91 1.39
CA PRO A 330 -3.70 -9.62 0.95
C PRO A 330 -3.87 -9.45 -0.57
N TYR A 331 -4.10 -8.20 -1.00
CA TYR A 331 -4.47 -7.88 -2.38
C TYR A 331 -3.41 -8.32 -3.39
N HIS A 332 -2.12 -8.17 -3.07
CA HIS A 332 -1.01 -8.60 -3.93
C HIS A 332 -0.97 -10.11 -4.25
N GLN A 333 -1.79 -10.95 -3.59
CA GLN A 333 -1.96 -12.38 -3.88
C GLN A 333 -3.16 -12.70 -4.78
N ALA A 334 -3.97 -11.71 -5.19
CA ALA A 334 -4.97 -11.93 -6.22
C ALA A 334 -4.29 -12.42 -7.51
N PRO A 335 -4.80 -13.45 -8.21
CA PRO A 335 -4.22 -13.94 -9.45
C PRO A 335 -4.01 -12.84 -10.49
N GLY A 336 -4.92 -11.88 -10.62
CA GLY A 336 -4.72 -10.72 -11.50
C GLY A 336 -3.49 -9.89 -11.12
N ASN A 337 -3.19 -9.73 -9.83
CA ASN A 337 -2.00 -9.05 -9.34
C ASN A 337 -0.73 -9.88 -9.45
N LEU A 338 -0.82 -11.21 -9.30
CA LEU A 338 0.33 -12.09 -9.55
C LEU A 338 0.74 -12.01 -11.02
N LEU A 339 -0.24 -11.99 -11.92
CA LEU A 339 -0.03 -12.04 -13.36
C LEU A 339 0.40 -10.70 -13.96
N LEU A 340 -0.26 -9.59 -13.58
CA LEU A 340 -0.07 -8.30 -14.25
C LEU A 340 0.95 -7.37 -13.58
N ARG A 341 1.61 -7.81 -12.49
CA ARG A 341 2.59 -6.98 -11.77
C ARG A 341 3.72 -6.50 -12.67
N GLU A 342 4.30 -7.39 -13.48
CA GLU A 342 5.38 -7.03 -14.40
C GLU A 342 4.93 -6.12 -15.56
N ALA A 343 3.64 -6.18 -15.92
CA ALA A 343 3.03 -5.24 -16.84
C ALA A 343 2.79 -3.85 -16.19
N GLY A 344 2.82 -3.79 -14.85
CA GLY A 344 2.60 -2.58 -14.08
C GLY A 344 1.13 -2.22 -13.91
N LEU A 345 0.26 -3.22 -13.79
CA LEU A 345 -1.15 -3.07 -13.45
C LEU A 345 -1.45 -3.77 -12.12
N GLY A 346 -2.43 -3.27 -11.35
CA GLY A 346 -2.83 -3.95 -10.12
C GLY A 346 -4.20 -3.54 -9.55
N PHE A 347 -4.85 -4.46 -8.86
CA PHE A 347 -6.16 -4.36 -8.24
C PHE A 347 -6.01 -4.20 -6.72
N GLY A 348 -6.48 -3.09 -6.16
CA GLY A 348 -6.22 -2.70 -4.76
C GLY A 348 -7.47 -2.66 -3.88
N ASP A 349 -7.33 -2.00 -2.72
CA ASP A 349 -8.42 -1.85 -1.75
C ASP A 349 -9.47 -0.81 -2.20
N GLY A 350 -10.72 -1.09 -1.87
CA GLY A 350 -11.83 -0.17 -2.04
C GLY A 350 -12.73 -0.45 -3.25
N TYR A 351 -13.93 0.10 -3.15
CA TYR A 351 -15.04 -0.10 -4.08
C TYR A 351 -16.12 0.98 -3.86
N LYS A 352 -17.03 1.07 -4.82
CA LYS A 352 -18.31 1.79 -4.65
C LYS A 352 -19.46 0.90 -5.07
N TYR A 353 -20.61 1.03 -4.41
CA TYR A 353 -21.85 0.48 -4.95
C TYR A 353 -22.35 1.40 -6.04
N HIS A 354 -22.48 0.87 -7.25
CA HIS A 354 -23.05 1.60 -8.36
C HIS A 354 -23.86 0.63 -9.23
N PHE A 355 -25.15 0.89 -9.42
CA PHE A 355 -26.02 0.03 -10.23
C PHE A 355 -26.18 0.60 -11.63
N GLY A 356 -25.99 -0.22 -12.66
CA GLY A 356 -26.16 0.17 -14.06
C GLY A 356 -24.86 0.64 -14.71
N ASN A 357 -24.94 1.70 -15.52
CA ASN A 357 -23.91 2.07 -16.49
C ASN A 357 -23.06 3.24 -15.99
N ILE A 358 -21.75 3.19 -16.22
CA ILE A 358 -20.79 4.23 -15.91
C ILE A 358 -20.43 4.96 -17.22
N ASP A 359 -20.35 6.28 -17.15
CA ASP A 359 -19.83 7.11 -18.24
C ASP A 359 -18.40 6.70 -18.60
N ALA A 360 -18.21 6.29 -19.85
CA ALA A 360 -16.91 5.86 -20.37
C ALA A 360 -16.24 6.91 -21.26
N THR A 361 -16.81 8.13 -21.31
CA THR A 361 -16.26 9.24 -22.11
C THR A 361 -15.13 10.00 -21.40
N ASN A 362 -14.92 9.75 -20.11
CA ASN A 362 -13.77 10.25 -19.34
C ASN A 362 -12.48 9.48 -19.69
N VAL A 363 -12.09 9.56 -20.96
CA VAL A 363 -10.87 8.97 -21.49
C VAL A 363 -9.68 9.68 -20.86
N ALA A 364 -8.77 8.90 -20.28
CA ALA A 364 -7.59 9.44 -19.63
C ALA A 364 -6.80 10.31 -20.62
N SER A 365 -6.39 11.48 -20.17
CA SER A 365 -5.55 12.40 -20.92
C SER A 365 -4.32 12.78 -20.09
N GLY A 366 -3.30 13.34 -20.72
CA GLY A 366 -2.07 13.73 -20.01
C GLY A 366 -1.02 12.62 -19.89
N ASN A 367 0.03 12.94 -19.12
CA ASN A 367 1.20 12.10 -18.91
C ASN A 367 0.84 10.90 -18.04
N HIS A 368 1.49 9.77 -18.31
CA HIS A 368 1.38 8.61 -17.44
C HIS A 368 2.20 8.84 -16.17
N VAL A 369 1.57 8.65 -15.01
CA VAL A 369 2.25 8.74 -13.70
C VAL A 369 2.65 7.33 -13.27
N SER A 370 3.88 6.94 -13.64
CA SER A 370 4.46 5.65 -13.25
C SER A 370 4.95 5.64 -11.80
N ALA A 371 5.32 4.46 -11.30
CA ALA A 371 6.03 4.32 -10.03
C ALA A 371 7.35 5.10 -10.01
N GLN A 372 8.06 5.19 -11.15
CA GLN A 372 9.29 5.98 -11.24
C GLN A 372 9.00 7.49 -11.17
N THR A 373 7.89 7.96 -11.77
CA THR A 373 7.41 9.33 -11.60
C THR A 373 7.09 9.63 -10.15
N VAL A 374 6.40 8.72 -9.43
CA VAL A 374 6.13 8.88 -7.99
C VAL A 374 7.42 8.94 -7.17
N LEU A 375 8.42 8.10 -7.47
CA LEU A 375 9.73 8.18 -6.82
C LEU A 375 10.41 9.53 -7.03
N SER A 376 10.29 10.11 -8.23
CA SER A 376 10.80 11.46 -8.53
C SER A 376 10.01 12.54 -7.77
N MET A 377 8.68 12.45 -7.70
CA MET A 377 7.83 13.38 -6.93
C MET A 377 8.16 13.37 -5.44
N LEU A 378 8.47 12.19 -4.87
CA LEU A 378 8.88 12.08 -3.46
C LEU A 378 10.20 12.83 -3.19
N GLN A 379 11.06 12.99 -4.19
CA GLN A 379 12.29 13.79 -4.08
C GLN A 379 11.99 15.28 -4.30
N ASP A 380 11.28 15.61 -5.37
CA ASP A 380 10.84 16.98 -5.71
C ASP A 380 9.57 16.94 -6.57
N SER A 381 8.48 17.49 -6.03
CA SER A 381 7.17 17.54 -6.70
C SER A 381 6.89 18.86 -7.43
N SER A 382 7.79 19.85 -7.37
CA SER A 382 7.52 21.22 -7.83
C SER A 382 7.32 21.37 -9.35
N GLY A 383 7.78 20.40 -10.15
CA GLY A 383 7.70 20.41 -11.61
C GLY A 383 6.45 19.76 -12.22
N TYR A 384 5.53 19.26 -11.40
CA TYR A 384 4.37 18.47 -11.85
C TYR A 384 3.08 19.29 -11.86
N THR A 385 2.13 18.92 -12.72
CA THR A 385 0.81 19.56 -12.78
C THR A 385 -0.08 19.11 -11.60
N PRO A 386 -1.13 19.86 -11.23
CA PRO A 386 -2.07 19.42 -10.20
C PRO A 386 -2.66 18.02 -10.44
N ASP A 387 -3.01 17.70 -11.69
CA ASP A 387 -3.55 16.39 -12.07
C ASP A 387 -2.50 15.28 -11.91
N ASP A 388 -1.23 15.55 -12.26
CA ASP A 388 -0.13 14.61 -12.04
C ASP A 388 0.09 14.36 -10.54
N LEU A 389 -0.01 15.39 -9.71
CA LEU A 389 0.18 15.31 -8.26
C LEU A 389 -0.94 14.53 -7.58
N GLU A 390 -2.19 14.72 -8.00
CA GLU A 390 -3.33 13.93 -7.54
C GLU A 390 -3.18 12.46 -7.94
N MET A 391 -2.86 12.19 -9.21
CA MET A 391 -2.60 10.82 -9.68
C MET A 391 -1.40 10.20 -8.98
N GLY A 392 -0.33 10.97 -8.72
CA GLY A 392 0.84 10.50 -7.98
C GLY A 392 0.50 10.08 -6.57
N GLY A 393 -0.40 10.83 -5.90
CA GLY A 393 -0.92 10.46 -4.58
C GLY A 393 -1.73 9.16 -4.62
N TYR A 394 -2.57 9.00 -5.65
CA TYR A 394 -3.35 7.77 -5.88
C TYR A 394 -2.44 6.55 -6.12
N VAL A 395 -1.47 6.68 -7.02
CA VAL A 395 -0.51 5.61 -7.36
C VAL A 395 0.31 5.24 -6.12
N LEU A 396 0.81 6.23 -5.36
CA LEU A 396 1.55 6.00 -4.13
C LEU A 396 0.76 5.13 -3.16
N ASP A 397 -0.49 5.48 -2.88
CA ASP A 397 -1.35 4.76 -1.93
C ASP A 397 -1.59 3.32 -2.39
N MET A 398 -2.01 3.15 -3.65
CA MET A 398 -2.32 1.85 -4.25
C MET A 398 -1.12 0.90 -4.32
N LEU A 399 0.10 1.42 -4.52
CA LEU A 399 1.30 0.59 -4.61
C LEU A 399 1.60 -0.19 -3.33
N PHE A 400 1.21 0.32 -2.16
CA PHE A 400 1.36 -0.41 -0.90
C PHE A 400 0.36 -1.56 -0.72
N ASP A 401 -0.73 -1.57 -1.48
CA ASP A 401 -1.71 -2.66 -1.48
C ASP A 401 -1.30 -3.78 -2.46
N VAL A 402 -0.87 -3.40 -3.66
CA VAL A 402 -0.72 -4.33 -4.80
C VAL A 402 0.66 -4.99 -4.91
N LEU A 403 1.68 -4.41 -4.25
CA LEU A 403 3.03 -4.95 -4.24
C LEU A 403 3.27 -5.83 -2.99
N PRO A 404 3.96 -6.98 -3.14
CA PRO A 404 4.37 -7.82 -2.01
C PRO A 404 5.53 -7.17 -1.23
N GLU A 405 5.68 -7.53 0.05
CA GLU A 405 6.73 -6.97 0.94
C GLU A 405 8.17 -7.08 0.38
N GLY A 406 8.44 -8.09 -0.45
CA GLY A 406 9.75 -8.33 -1.07
C GLY A 406 10.04 -7.53 -2.34
N ASP A 407 9.07 -6.75 -2.84
CA ASP A 407 9.25 -5.94 -4.04
C ASP A 407 10.22 -4.77 -3.79
N PRO A 408 11.24 -4.55 -4.64
CA PRO A 408 12.26 -3.51 -4.44
C PRO A 408 11.71 -2.08 -4.50
N LEU A 409 10.52 -1.85 -5.07
CA LEU A 409 9.91 -0.51 -5.11
C LEU A 409 9.46 -0.05 -3.72
N LEU A 410 8.91 -0.95 -2.89
CA LEU A 410 8.39 -0.59 -1.57
C LEU A 410 9.45 0.02 -0.63
N PRO A 411 10.64 -0.58 -0.41
CA PRO A 411 11.66 0.04 0.43
C PRO A 411 12.22 1.34 -0.15
N ARG A 412 12.29 1.48 -1.49
CA ARG A 412 12.68 2.75 -2.15
C ARG A 412 11.66 3.85 -1.88
N MET A 413 10.38 3.55 -2.09
CA MET A 413 9.28 4.47 -1.81
C MET A 413 9.27 4.87 -0.34
N ASP A 414 9.41 3.92 0.58
CA ASP A 414 9.48 4.22 2.01
C ASP A 414 10.67 5.13 2.36
N GLN A 415 11.86 4.88 1.79
CA GLN A 415 13.03 5.72 2.03
C GLN A 415 12.75 7.18 1.65
N TYR A 416 12.23 7.42 0.44
CA TYR A 416 11.94 8.78 -0.03
C TYR A 416 10.71 9.38 0.66
N PHE A 417 9.68 8.58 0.95
CA PHE A 417 8.53 8.99 1.73
C PHE A 417 8.94 9.55 3.09
N TYR A 418 9.75 8.81 3.86
CA TYR A 418 10.19 9.29 5.17
C TYR A 418 11.11 10.51 5.07
N ALA A 419 11.94 10.61 4.03
CA ALA A 419 12.75 11.81 3.81
C ALA A 419 11.89 13.04 3.50
N ARG A 420 10.79 12.87 2.76
CA ARG A 420 9.89 13.96 2.35
C ARG A 420 8.87 14.35 3.41
N ILE A 421 8.22 13.38 4.05
CA ILE A 421 7.15 13.65 5.01
C ILE A 421 7.63 14.47 6.20
N ASP A 422 8.87 14.24 6.65
CA ASP A 422 9.49 14.99 7.75
C ASP A 422 9.67 16.49 7.44
N THR A 423 9.64 16.88 6.16
CA THR A 423 9.70 18.29 5.75
C THR A 423 8.32 18.96 5.65
N ILE A 424 7.23 18.18 5.68
CA ILE A 424 5.86 18.68 5.51
C ILE A 424 5.23 18.91 6.89
N ASN A 425 4.97 20.16 7.22
CA ASN A 425 4.47 20.57 8.54
C ASN A 425 3.10 21.25 8.41
N PRO A 426 1.99 20.50 8.42
CA PRO A 426 0.66 21.10 8.33
C PRO A 426 0.31 21.77 9.66
N THR A 427 0.22 23.10 9.65
CA THR A 427 -0.14 23.91 10.82
C THR A 427 -1.08 25.06 10.41
N PRO A 428 -1.74 25.75 11.36
CA PRO A 428 -2.52 26.94 11.02
C PRO A 428 -1.70 28.05 10.34
N SER A 429 -0.40 28.13 10.64
CA SER A 429 0.52 29.11 10.04
C SER A 429 1.07 28.64 8.69
N ASN A 430 1.03 27.33 8.42
CA ASN A 430 1.47 26.68 7.19
C ASN A 430 0.42 25.69 6.66
N PRO A 431 -0.70 26.18 6.06
CA PRO A 431 -1.74 25.32 5.51
C PRO A 431 -1.26 24.59 4.24
N ILE A 432 -1.48 23.27 4.17
CA ILE A 432 -1.08 22.44 3.03
C ILE A 432 -2.24 22.26 2.06
N GLY A 433 -2.12 22.79 0.85
CA GLY A 433 -3.11 22.65 -0.24
C GLY A 433 -2.70 21.68 -1.35
N ASP A 434 -1.41 21.37 -1.46
CA ASP A 434 -0.84 20.49 -2.49
C ASP A 434 -1.41 19.07 -2.40
N ALA A 435 -1.87 18.52 -3.54
CA ALA A 435 -2.55 17.23 -3.57
C ALA A 435 -1.61 16.07 -3.18
N PHE A 436 -0.36 16.10 -3.65
CA PHE A 436 0.61 15.06 -3.36
C PHE A 436 1.03 15.12 -1.90
N GLU A 437 1.32 16.29 -1.36
CA GLU A 437 1.64 16.44 0.08
C GLU A 437 0.48 16.02 0.98
N LYS A 438 -0.77 16.30 0.59
CA LYS A 438 -1.96 15.78 1.29
C LYS A 438 -2.02 14.24 1.24
N ALA A 439 -1.68 13.62 0.11
CA ALA A 439 -1.58 12.16 0.04
C ALA A 439 -0.49 11.61 0.99
N LEU A 440 0.67 12.26 1.07
CA LEU A 440 1.73 11.87 2.01
C LEU A 440 1.27 11.99 3.48
N LEU A 441 0.58 13.08 3.83
CA LEU A 441 0.00 13.28 5.17
C LEU A 441 -1.15 12.30 5.48
N GLY A 442 -1.92 11.91 4.47
CA GLY A 442 -2.93 10.86 4.57
C GLY A 442 -2.30 9.52 4.93
N ARG A 443 -1.24 9.15 4.20
CA ARG A 443 -0.43 7.96 4.49
C ARG A 443 0.21 8.00 5.86
N GLU A 444 0.83 9.11 6.24
CA GLU A 444 1.39 9.30 7.58
C GLU A 444 0.33 9.09 8.66
N SER A 445 -0.87 9.63 8.47
CA SER A 445 -1.97 9.45 9.41
C SER A 445 -2.39 7.99 9.53
N ALA A 446 -2.42 7.23 8.42
CA ALA A 446 -2.70 5.79 8.47
C ALA A 446 -1.64 5.04 9.29
N ILE A 447 -0.35 5.35 9.08
CA ILE A 447 0.77 4.78 9.84
C ILE A 447 0.64 5.11 11.34
N LEU A 448 0.39 6.37 11.70
CA LEU A 448 0.26 6.80 13.09
C LEU A 448 -0.91 6.10 13.81
N LEU A 449 -2.01 5.83 13.08
CA LEU A 449 -3.19 5.16 13.64
C LEU A 449 -2.97 3.66 13.88
N SER A 450 -2.14 3.00 13.07
CA SER A 450 -1.81 1.58 13.20
C SER A 450 -0.56 1.29 14.04
N THR A 451 0.27 2.30 14.31
CA THR A 451 1.52 2.15 15.08
C THR A 451 1.23 1.61 16.48
N PRO A 452 1.83 0.47 16.90
CA PRO A 452 1.67 -0.07 18.25
C PRO A 452 2.04 0.96 19.33
N PRO A 453 1.36 0.98 20.50
CA PRO A 453 1.57 1.99 21.54
C PRO A 453 3.03 2.23 21.92
N GLN A 454 3.82 1.16 22.06
CA GLN A 454 5.23 1.23 22.45
C GLN A 454 6.16 1.88 21.41
N ASP A 455 5.72 1.97 20.15
CA ASP A 455 6.48 2.51 19.03
C ASP A 455 6.01 3.93 18.64
N VAL A 456 4.98 4.45 19.30
CA VAL A 456 4.47 5.80 19.03
C VAL A 456 5.47 6.83 19.53
N VAL A 457 5.73 7.83 18.69
CA VAL A 457 6.53 9.01 19.06
C VAL A 457 5.68 10.27 18.91
N LYS A 458 6.06 11.34 19.63
CA LYS A 458 5.43 12.64 19.50
C LYS A 458 5.56 13.16 18.07
N HIS A 459 4.45 13.60 17.49
CA HIS A 459 4.43 14.15 16.14
C HIS A 459 5.11 15.53 16.08
N ARG A 460 5.85 15.81 15.00
CA ARG A 460 6.65 17.04 14.83
C ARG A 460 5.83 18.33 14.95
N VAL A 461 4.60 18.34 14.46
CA VAL A 461 3.70 19.53 14.56
C VAL A 461 2.86 19.59 15.83
N CYS A 462 2.99 18.63 16.75
CA CYS A 462 2.09 18.52 17.90
C CYS A 462 2.02 19.80 18.73
N ASP A 463 3.17 20.40 19.07
CA ASP A 463 3.20 21.57 19.97
C ASP A 463 2.61 22.82 19.32
N GLU A 464 2.91 23.07 18.04
CA GLU A 464 2.35 24.21 17.33
C GLU A 464 0.83 24.07 17.15
N VAL A 465 0.37 22.86 16.82
CA VAL A 465 -1.05 22.62 16.54
C VAL A 465 -1.86 22.52 17.83
N TYR A 466 -1.38 21.79 18.84
CA TYR A 466 -2.16 21.40 20.02
C TYR A 466 -1.66 21.99 21.34
N GLY A 467 -0.47 22.60 21.36
CA GLY A 467 0.19 23.07 22.57
C GLY A 467 1.10 22.00 23.19
N GLU A 468 2.06 22.47 23.98
CA GLU A 468 3.06 21.62 24.63
C GLU A 468 2.57 21.07 25.96
N VAL A 469 2.85 19.79 26.23
CA VAL A 469 2.90 19.25 27.60
C VAL A 469 4.35 19.38 28.06
N PRO A 470 4.67 20.25 29.04
CA PRO A 470 6.05 20.46 29.48
C PRO A 470 6.73 19.14 29.86
N SER A 471 7.98 18.96 29.46
CA SER A 471 8.77 17.77 29.82
C SER A 471 8.96 17.59 31.33
N SER A 472 8.89 18.69 32.10
CA SER A 472 8.92 18.68 33.57
C SER A 472 7.57 18.36 34.23
N ALA A 473 6.48 18.27 33.46
CA ALA A 473 5.16 17.95 34.01
C ALA A 473 5.18 16.52 34.59
N PRO A 474 4.78 16.32 35.85
CA PRO A 474 4.81 14.99 36.45
C PRO A 474 3.85 14.05 35.73
N ARG A 475 4.26 12.79 35.58
CA ARG A 475 3.35 11.70 35.24
C ARG A 475 2.86 11.08 36.54
N ILE A 476 1.55 10.92 36.65
CA ILE A 476 0.97 10.22 37.78
C ILE A 476 1.41 8.75 37.73
N ALA A 477 1.85 8.22 38.87
CA ALA A 477 2.20 6.80 38.97
C ALA A 477 0.97 5.93 38.73
N SER A 478 -0.15 6.28 39.36
CA SER A 478 -1.44 5.61 39.20
C SER A 478 -2.57 6.50 39.73
N ARG A 479 -3.75 6.44 39.10
CA ARG A 479 -5.00 7.03 39.59
C ARG A 479 -6.17 6.16 39.17
N THR A 480 -7.03 5.82 40.12
CA THR A 480 -8.29 5.14 39.85
C THR A 480 -9.40 6.17 39.69
N VAL A 481 -10.18 6.03 38.62
CA VAL A 481 -11.36 6.84 38.31
C VAL A 481 -12.58 5.94 38.24
N SER A 482 -13.73 6.46 38.69
CA SER A 482 -15.01 5.75 38.60
C SER A 482 -15.67 6.11 37.27
N ILE A 483 -16.13 5.11 36.53
CA ILE A 483 -16.97 5.31 35.34
C ILE A 483 -18.38 4.81 35.59
N ASP A 484 -19.37 5.51 35.05
CA ASP A 484 -20.78 5.16 35.08
C ASP A 484 -21.10 4.17 33.95
N MET A 485 -21.44 2.94 34.31
CA MET A 485 -21.74 1.88 33.34
C MET A 485 -23.11 2.04 32.67
N THR A 486 -23.89 3.04 33.08
CA THR A 486 -25.18 3.40 32.47
C THR A 486 -25.04 4.47 31.37
N ARG A 487 -23.84 5.00 31.13
CA ARG A 487 -23.60 5.95 30.05
C ARG A 487 -23.19 5.25 28.76
N SER A 488 -23.82 5.65 27.65
CA SER A 488 -23.57 5.10 26.30
C SER A 488 -22.58 5.91 25.46
N ARG A 489 -21.96 6.96 26.04
CA ARG A 489 -20.99 7.86 25.39
C ARG A 489 -19.91 8.35 26.35
N TRP A 490 -19.05 9.26 25.89
CA TRP A 490 -17.75 9.58 26.45
C TRP A 490 -17.82 9.98 27.93
N GLN A 491 -16.92 9.38 28.70
CA GLN A 491 -16.70 9.72 30.10
C GLN A 491 -15.26 10.20 30.25
N ALA A 492 -15.09 11.47 30.58
CA ALA A 492 -13.78 12.07 30.76
C ALA A 492 -13.15 11.57 32.07
N THR A 493 -11.87 11.23 32.03
CA THR A 493 -11.16 10.66 33.19
C THR A 493 -10.40 11.72 34.01
N GLY A 494 -10.34 12.96 33.53
CA GLY A 494 -9.48 14.01 34.11
C GLY A 494 -7.98 13.78 33.92
N LEU A 495 -7.60 12.83 33.07
CA LEU A 495 -6.22 12.47 32.76
C LEU A 495 -5.92 12.63 31.28
N TYR A 496 -4.65 12.84 30.98
CA TYR A 496 -4.16 13.18 29.66
C TYR A 496 -3.01 12.24 29.25
N ASN A 497 -3.13 11.60 28.08
CA ASN A 497 -2.02 10.87 27.49
C ASN A 497 -1.04 11.89 26.91
N ALA A 498 0.17 11.95 27.46
CA ALA A 498 1.20 12.84 26.95
C ALA A 498 1.59 12.40 25.51
N PRO A 499 1.81 13.34 24.58
CA PRO A 499 2.10 13.01 23.19
C PRO A 499 3.30 12.07 23.05
N GLY A 500 3.10 10.92 22.41
CA GLY A 500 4.14 9.90 22.18
C GLY A 500 4.49 9.03 23.39
N GLU A 501 3.84 9.19 24.53
CA GLU A 501 4.10 8.36 25.71
C GLU A 501 3.06 7.24 25.85
N VAL A 502 3.51 6.09 26.37
CA VAL A 502 2.62 4.97 26.69
C VAL A 502 1.93 5.23 28.03
N THR A 503 0.60 5.18 28.04
CA THR A 503 -0.24 5.15 29.24
C THR A 503 -0.80 3.74 29.39
N THR A 504 -0.79 3.21 30.61
CA THR A 504 -1.43 1.91 30.92
C THR A 504 -2.80 2.15 31.50
N VAL A 505 -3.82 1.48 30.96
CA VAL A 505 -5.18 1.50 31.48
C VAL A 505 -5.53 0.09 31.93
N THR A 506 -5.85 -0.05 33.21
CA THR A 506 -6.34 -1.30 33.82
C THR A 506 -7.81 -1.16 34.15
N VAL A 507 -8.61 -2.09 33.65
CA VAL A 507 -10.06 -2.16 33.86
C VAL A 507 -10.43 -3.41 34.67
N PRO A 508 -11.60 -3.43 35.32
CA PRO A 508 -12.07 -4.64 35.96
C PRO A 508 -12.70 -5.59 34.91
N PRO A 509 -12.78 -6.91 35.19
CA PRO A 509 -13.22 -7.91 34.21
C PRO A 509 -14.59 -7.63 33.58
N GLU A 510 -15.50 -6.96 34.30
CA GLU A 510 -16.83 -6.60 33.83
C GLU A 510 -16.86 -5.57 32.68
N LEU A 511 -15.76 -4.89 32.38
CA LEU A 511 -15.67 -4.01 31.19
C LEU A 511 -15.13 -4.73 29.95
N VAL A 512 -14.47 -5.86 30.13
CA VAL A 512 -13.76 -6.58 29.07
C VAL A 512 -14.75 -7.16 28.06
N GLY A 513 -14.58 -6.83 26.78
CA GLY A 513 -15.41 -7.32 25.68
C GLY A 513 -16.85 -6.79 25.69
N GLN A 514 -17.20 -5.84 26.57
CA GLN A 514 -18.54 -5.26 26.64
C GLN A 514 -18.79 -4.14 25.63
N GLY A 515 -17.87 -3.93 24.68
CA GLY A 515 -17.96 -2.84 23.71
C GLY A 515 -17.47 -1.48 24.22
N TYR A 516 -16.78 -1.42 25.35
CA TYR A 516 -16.03 -0.22 25.74
C TYR A 516 -14.72 -0.09 24.97
N ARG A 517 -14.25 1.15 24.83
CA ARG A 517 -12.95 1.51 24.26
C ARG A 517 -12.35 2.70 25.00
N ILE A 518 -11.02 2.73 25.05
CA ILE A 518 -10.25 3.90 25.48
C ILE A 518 -10.12 4.82 24.27
N ARG A 519 -10.52 6.07 24.44
CA ARG A 519 -10.34 7.14 23.46
C ARG A 519 -9.25 8.08 23.95
N ILE A 520 -8.29 8.38 23.09
CA ILE A 520 -7.38 9.51 23.28
C ILE A 520 -7.76 10.60 22.31
N ASN A 521 -7.99 11.80 22.86
CA ASN A 521 -8.38 13.02 22.16
C ASN A 521 -9.90 13.11 21.90
N ALA A 522 -10.47 14.30 22.12
CA ALA A 522 -11.88 14.60 21.91
C ALA A 522 -12.22 14.87 20.43
N HIS A 523 -11.22 15.15 19.58
CA HIS A 523 -11.41 15.28 18.14
C HIS A 523 -11.99 13.99 17.54
N THR A 524 -12.99 14.12 16.68
CA THR A 524 -13.52 13.02 15.84
C THR A 524 -13.48 13.33 14.36
N ASP A 525 -13.15 14.56 14.02
CA ASP A 525 -13.19 15.07 12.66
C ASP A 525 -12.00 14.56 11.84
N ASN A 526 -12.31 14.15 10.61
CA ASN A 526 -11.35 13.93 9.56
C ASN A 526 -11.41 15.13 8.60
N ILE A 527 -10.32 15.89 8.50
CA ILE A 527 -10.27 17.07 7.62
C ILE A 527 -9.82 16.73 6.18
N SER A 528 -9.70 15.45 5.82
CA SER A 528 -9.18 15.05 4.50
C SER A 528 -9.97 15.62 3.32
N LYS A 529 -11.24 15.97 3.52
CA LYS A 529 -12.11 16.59 2.51
C LYS A 529 -11.94 18.11 2.36
N ARG A 530 -11.05 18.74 3.12
CA ARG A 530 -10.80 20.18 3.00
C ARG A 530 -9.77 20.46 1.93
N ASP A 531 -9.93 21.59 1.25
CA ASP A 531 -9.00 22.06 0.22
C ASP A 531 -7.58 22.22 0.79
N THR A 532 -7.48 22.73 2.02
CA THR A 532 -6.22 22.92 2.75
C THR A 532 -6.24 22.27 4.13
N TRP A 533 -5.10 21.72 4.54
CA TRP A 533 -4.91 21.03 5.82
C TRP A 533 -4.01 21.83 6.74
N ILE A 534 -4.56 22.23 7.89
CA ILE A 534 -3.87 22.99 8.95
C ILE A 534 -3.32 22.09 10.08
N ARG A 535 -3.40 20.77 9.88
CA ARG A 535 -2.95 19.71 10.79
C ARG A 535 -2.98 18.37 10.04
N PRO A 536 -2.37 17.30 10.56
CA PRO A 536 -2.61 15.96 10.05
C PRO A 536 -4.11 15.62 10.08
N PRO A 537 -4.66 14.90 9.09
CA PRO A 537 -6.10 14.80 8.87
C PRO A 537 -6.84 14.07 9.99
N ARG A 538 -6.21 13.09 10.65
CA ARG A 538 -6.78 12.28 11.74
C ARG A 538 -5.81 12.26 12.92
N VAL A 539 -6.30 12.62 14.11
CA VAL A 539 -5.45 12.81 15.31
C VAL A 539 -5.93 12.09 16.56
N HIS A 540 -7.08 11.42 16.50
CA HIS A 540 -7.63 10.65 17.62
C HIS A 540 -7.31 9.16 17.46
N ARG A 541 -7.20 8.45 18.58
CA ARG A 541 -7.03 6.99 18.59
C ARG A 541 -8.03 6.30 19.51
N TYR A 542 -8.40 5.09 19.12
CA TYR A 542 -9.24 4.19 19.90
C TYR A 542 -8.50 2.91 20.19
N TYR A 543 -8.73 2.37 21.38
CA TYR A 543 -8.25 1.05 21.79
C TYR A 543 -9.38 0.32 22.45
N ASP A 544 -9.75 -0.82 21.88
CA ASP A 544 -10.85 -1.61 22.39
C ASP A 544 -10.46 -2.27 23.71
N ILE A 545 -11.40 -2.33 24.65
CA ILE A 545 -11.17 -2.93 25.97
C ILE A 545 -11.49 -4.43 25.85
N ASP A 546 -10.59 -5.16 25.19
CA ASP A 546 -10.70 -6.61 24.98
C ASP A 546 -9.82 -7.43 25.96
N SER A 547 -9.14 -6.73 26.87
CA SER A 547 -8.38 -7.33 27.98
C SER A 547 -8.39 -6.40 29.20
N GLU A 548 -8.02 -6.93 30.38
CA GLU A 548 -7.98 -6.14 31.61
C GLU A 548 -6.92 -5.03 31.59
N VAL A 549 -5.85 -5.18 30.81
CA VAL A 549 -4.74 -4.22 30.74
C VAL A 549 -4.50 -3.83 29.29
N THR A 550 -4.71 -2.56 28.99
CA THR A 550 -4.48 -2.00 27.65
C THR A 550 -3.45 -0.89 27.71
N GLN A 551 -2.37 -1.03 26.93
CA GLN A 551 -1.43 0.07 26.68
C GLN A 551 -1.97 0.96 25.57
N VAL A 552 -1.90 2.27 25.75
CA VAL A 552 -2.40 3.26 24.80
C VAL A 552 -1.37 4.38 24.61
N ALA A 553 -1.27 4.89 23.39
CA ALA A 553 -0.45 6.06 23.08
C ALA A 553 -1.02 6.85 21.89
N ASN A 554 -0.74 8.14 21.81
CA ASN A 554 -1.13 8.98 20.68
C ASN A 554 -0.01 9.99 20.36
N ALA A 555 0.36 10.11 19.08
CA ALA A 555 1.42 11.02 18.63
C ALA A 555 1.12 12.51 18.90
N PHE A 556 -0.15 12.86 19.05
CA PHE A 556 -0.64 14.21 19.39
C PHE A 556 -1.06 14.36 20.85
N GLY A 557 -1.03 13.27 21.61
CA GLY A 557 -1.61 13.20 22.95
C GLY A 557 -3.12 13.46 22.97
N GLY A 558 -3.65 13.65 24.17
CA GLY A 558 -5.04 14.05 24.36
C GLY A 558 -5.62 13.63 25.70
N ALA A 559 -6.74 14.27 26.07
CA ALA A 559 -7.54 13.81 27.20
C ALA A 559 -8.00 12.36 26.95
N ILE A 560 -7.97 11.57 28.02
CA ILE A 560 -8.35 10.16 28.02
C ILE A 560 -9.83 10.05 28.39
N PHE A 561 -10.59 9.35 27.56
CA PHE A 561 -12.00 9.07 27.79
C PHE A 561 -12.24 7.56 27.77
N ILE A 562 -13.19 7.09 28.57
CA ILE A 562 -13.83 5.79 28.35
C ILE A 562 -15.07 6.03 27.49
N ASP A 563 -15.14 5.36 26.35
CA ASP A 563 -16.21 5.48 25.35
C ASP A 563 -16.87 4.12 25.15
N PHE A 564 -18.18 4.09 24.99
CA PHE A 564 -18.91 2.89 24.60
C PHE A 564 -19.10 2.91 23.08
N LYS A 565 -18.88 1.77 22.39
CA LYS A 565 -18.92 1.61 20.91
C LYS A 565 -20.32 1.76 20.29
N GLY A 566 -21.10 2.71 20.79
CA GLY A 566 -22.41 3.11 20.31
C GLY A 566 -22.48 4.59 19.93
N ASN A 567 -23.69 5.06 19.69
CA ASN A 567 -24.03 6.48 19.64
C ASN A 567 -24.84 6.85 20.91
N GLY A 568 -25.28 8.10 21.03
CA GLY A 568 -26.06 8.55 22.20
C GLY A 568 -27.39 7.83 22.40
N PHE A 569 -27.82 7.00 21.44
CA PHE A 569 -29.05 6.21 21.47
C PHE A 569 -28.79 4.71 21.70
N SER A 570 -27.54 4.30 21.86
CA SER A 570 -27.21 2.90 22.14
C SER A 570 -27.54 2.53 23.58
N THR A 571 -28.00 1.31 23.80
CA THR A 571 -28.24 0.77 25.14
C THR A 571 -26.90 0.52 25.83
N PRO A 572 -26.64 1.14 26.99
CA PRO A 572 -25.43 0.90 27.77
C PRO A 572 -25.42 -0.54 28.32
N PRO A 573 -24.25 -1.10 28.69
CA PRO A 573 -24.14 -2.44 29.25
C PRO A 573 -24.90 -2.66 30.57
N SER A 574 -25.13 -1.61 31.36
CA SER A 574 -26.00 -1.66 32.53
C SER A 574 -27.09 -0.58 32.43
N GLU A 575 -28.33 -0.95 32.72
CA GLU A 575 -29.43 0.00 32.89
C GLU A 575 -29.71 0.30 34.38
N THR A 576 -28.92 -0.30 35.29
CA THR A 576 -29.13 -0.13 36.74
C THR A 576 -28.46 1.17 37.22
N PRO A 577 -29.23 2.18 37.67
CA PRO A 577 -28.66 3.46 38.10
C PRO A 577 -27.60 3.29 39.19
N GLY A 578 -26.50 4.03 39.07
CA GLY A 578 -25.38 3.99 40.02
C GLY A 578 -24.43 2.80 39.83
N THR A 579 -24.62 1.98 38.80
CA THR A 579 -23.63 0.94 38.45
C THR A 579 -22.36 1.63 37.96
N THR A 580 -21.25 1.39 38.66
CA THR A 580 -19.94 1.98 38.33
C THR A 580 -18.86 0.92 38.21
N ALA A 581 -17.82 1.22 37.43
CA ALA A 581 -16.60 0.42 37.34
C ALA A 581 -15.38 1.28 37.65
N SER A 582 -14.36 0.69 38.28
CA SER A 582 -13.12 1.37 38.65
C SER A 582 -12.04 1.17 37.59
N VAL A 583 -11.64 2.24 36.90
CA VAL A 583 -10.59 2.20 35.89
C VAL A 583 -9.33 2.83 36.46
N THR A 584 -8.21 2.11 36.40
CA THR A 584 -6.91 2.60 36.89
C THR A 584 -6.04 3.02 35.72
N ILE A 585 -5.48 4.22 35.79
CA ILE A 585 -4.67 4.82 34.72
C ILE A 585 -3.30 5.19 35.27
N GLU A 586 -2.25 4.77 34.58
CA GLU A 586 -0.85 4.94 34.97
C GLU A 586 -0.06 5.63 33.87
N ASN A 587 0.97 6.38 34.26
CA ASN A 587 1.80 7.17 33.34
C ASN A 587 0.98 8.14 32.47
N ALA A 588 0.12 8.93 33.12
CA ALA A 588 -0.66 10.00 32.49
C ALA A 588 -0.28 11.36 33.08
N ALA A 589 -0.49 12.43 32.34
CA ALA A 589 -0.39 13.80 32.84
C ALA A 589 -1.76 14.29 33.36
N GLU A 590 -1.73 15.29 34.24
CA GLU A 590 -2.93 16.04 34.59
C GLU A 590 -3.16 17.17 33.58
N HIS A 591 -4.42 17.47 33.31
CA HIS A 591 -4.83 18.59 32.48
C HIS A 591 -5.93 19.39 33.19
N PRO A 592 -6.22 20.64 32.77
CA PRO A 592 -7.28 21.40 33.41
C PRO A 592 -8.62 20.68 33.31
N TYR A 593 -9.24 20.38 34.44
CA TYR A 593 -10.39 19.49 34.51
C TYR A 593 -11.41 20.00 35.52
N PHE A 594 -12.62 20.27 35.05
CA PHE A 594 -13.72 20.79 35.86
C PHE A 594 -14.96 19.91 35.70
N VAL A 595 -15.55 19.46 36.80
CA VAL A 595 -16.79 18.68 36.79
C VAL A 595 -17.84 19.45 37.59
N LEU A 596 -18.95 19.81 36.92
CA LEU A 596 -20.06 20.49 37.57
C LEU A 596 -20.69 19.58 38.63
N GLY A 597 -20.83 20.09 39.85
CA GLY A 597 -21.32 19.33 41.00
C GLY A 597 -20.22 18.71 41.86
N GLU A 598 -18.99 18.61 41.34
CA GLU A 598 -17.82 18.14 42.10
C GLU A 598 -16.83 19.27 42.41
N HIS A 599 -16.60 20.18 41.45
CA HIS A 599 -15.64 21.28 41.58
C HIS A 599 -16.33 22.65 41.70
N THR A 600 -15.72 23.56 42.45
CA THR A 600 -16.15 24.95 42.60
C THR A 600 -15.32 25.91 41.74
N ASN A 601 -15.79 27.15 41.56
CA ASN A 601 -15.00 28.22 40.93
C ASN A 601 -13.70 28.50 41.71
N ASP A 602 -13.70 28.29 43.03
CA ASP A 602 -12.50 28.46 43.85
C ASP A 602 -11.48 27.34 43.59
N ASP A 603 -11.91 26.08 43.47
CA ASP A 603 -11.01 24.98 43.09
C ASP A 603 -10.37 25.23 41.72
N TRP A 604 -11.18 25.75 40.79
CA TRP A 604 -10.71 26.15 39.47
C TRP A 604 -9.59 27.19 39.55
N MET A 605 -9.80 28.25 40.32
CA MET A 605 -8.83 29.33 40.51
C MET A 605 -7.62 28.93 41.36
N ASN A 606 -7.75 27.90 42.20
CA ASN A 606 -6.71 27.39 43.10
C ASN A 606 -5.94 26.20 42.52
N GLY A 607 -5.83 26.11 41.19
CA GLY A 607 -4.84 25.25 40.53
C GLY A 607 -5.39 24.18 39.60
N LEU A 608 -6.71 23.96 39.50
CA LEU A 608 -7.23 23.06 38.45
C LEU A 608 -6.98 23.65 37.06
N LYS A 609 -7.11 24.96 36.89
CA LYS A 609 -6.85 25.63 35.60
C LYS A 609 -5.37 25.63 35.19
N ASP A 610 -4.47 25.46 36.15
CA ASP A 610 -3.01 25.59 35.97
C ASP A 610 -2.33 24.23 35.70
N LYS A 611 -3.11 23.16 35.53
CA LYS A 611 -2.57 21.84 35.20
C LYS A 611 -1.89 21.85 33.82
N PRO A 612 -0.82 21.06 33.64
CA PRO A 612 0.17 21.29 32.60
C PRO A 612 -0.26 20.96 31.16
N ALA A 613 -1.27 20.11 30.96
CA ALA A 613 -1.66 19.75 29.59
C ALA A 613 -2.45 20.87 28.87
N PRO A 614 -2.37 20.94 27.54
CA PRO A 614 -2.76 22.13 26.77
C PRO A 614 -4.27 22.26 26.49
N TYR A 615 -5.10 21.38 27.06
CA TYR A 615 -6.56 21.42 26.89
C TYR A 615 -7.28 21.26 28.23
N ALA A 616 -8.22 22.16 28.49
CA ALA A 616 -9.25 21.94 29.51
C ALA A 616 -10.34 21.02 29.02
N VAL A 617 -10.85 20.17 29.92
CA VAL A 617 -12.13 19.49 29.76
C VAL A 617 -13.06 19.90 30.89
N PHE A 618 -14.24 20.38 30.51
CA PHE A 618 -15.32 20.72 31.41
C PHE A 618 -16.45 19.71 31.22
N VAL A 619 -16.95 19.15 32.30
CA VAL A 619 -17.96 18.09 32.30
C VAL A 619 -19.20 18.57 33.04
N SER A 620 -20.36 18.45 32.41
CA SER A 620 -21.66 18.52 33.06
C SER A 620 -22.46 17.25 32.80
N GLU A 621 -23.68 17.20 33.31
CA GLU A 621 -24.59 16.10 33.02
C GLU A 621 -24.97 16.02 31.54
N ASN A 622 -25.08 17.17 30.87
CA ASN A 622 -25.64 17.27 29.53
C ASN A 622 -24.59 17.32 28.42
N PHE A 623 -23.40 17.85 28.70
CA PHE A 623 -22.36 18.03 27.69
C PHE A 623 -20.95 17.99 28.27
N ILE A 624 -19.99 17.72 27.39
CA ILE A 624 -18.56 17.88 27.65
C ILE A 624 -18.06 18.98 26.72
N PHE A 625 -17.36 19.96 27.28
CA PHE A 625 -16.72 21.05 26.55
C PHE A 625 -15.20 20.92 26.64
N VAL A 626 -14.52 21.00 25.50
CA VAL A 626 -13.06 20.84 25.42
C VAL A 626 -12.47 22.06 24.74
N GLN A 627 -11.50 22.70 25.41
CA GLN A 627 -11.00 24.01 25.01
C GLN A 627 -9.50 24.13 25.26
N ARG A 628 -8.76 24.75 24.33
CA ARG A 628 -7.32 25.03 24.51
C ARG A 628 -7.06 25.84 25.78
N SER A 629 -5.93 25.58 26.44
CA SER A 629 -5.56 26.29 27.67
C SER A 629 -5.30 27.77 27.48
N ALA A 630 -4.78 28.16 26.32
CA ALA A 630 -4.62 29.56 25.96
C ALA A 630 -5.94 30.34 25.91
N GLU A 631 -7.07 29.66 25.64
CA GLU A 631 -8.38 30.31 25.45
C GLU A 631 -9.18 30.41 26.76
N HIS A 632 -8.94 29.51 27.74
CA HIS A 632 -9.62 29.58 29.03
C HIS A 632 -8.81 30.29 30.12
N ALA A 633 -7.63 30.83 29.82
CA ALA A 633 -6.77 31.47 30.81
C ALA A 633 -7.46 32.58 31.62
N SER A 634 -8.44 33.28 31.02
CA SER A 634 -9.27 34.31 31.66
C SER A 634 -10.57 33.79 32.27
N LEU A 635 -10.88 32.50 32.16
CA LEU A 635 -12.11 31.92 32.70
C LEU A 635 -12.00 31.79 34.22
N THR A 636 -12.85 32.51 34.95
CA THR A 636 -12.89 32.50 36.43
C THR A 636 -14.14 31.82 36.99
N GLN A 637 -15.15 31.59 36.15
CA GLN A 637 -16.50 31.16 36.54
C GLN A 637 -16.98 29.97 35.69
N PRO A 638 -16.27 28.82 35.70
CA PRO A 638 -16.70 27.64 34.94
C PRO A 638 -18.01 27.03 35.45
N HIS A 639 -18.37 27.20 36.72
CA HIS A 639 -19.63 26.68 37.25
C HIS A 639 -20.83 27.24 36.47
N GLU A 640 -20.88 28.56 36.29
CA GLU A 640 -21.93 29.26 35.56
C GLU A 640 -21.96 28.86 34.08
N LEU A 641 -20.79 28.70 33.45
CA LEU A 641 -20.68 28.23 32.07
C LEU A 641 -21.29 26.83 31.88
N MET A 642 -21.05 25.93 32.84
CA MET A 642 -21.43 24.52 32.71
C MET A 642 -22.87 24.23 33.16
N THR A 643 -23.54 25.19 33.82
CA THR A 643 -24.97 25.08 34.19
C THR A 643 -25.95 25.32 33.03
N TRP A 644 -25.44 25.69 31.84
CA TRP A 644 -26.27 26.06 30.70
C TRP A 644 -27.07 24.92 30.08
#